data_AF-A0A0E3VTU2-F1
#
_entry.id   AF-A0A0E3VTU2-F1
#
_cell.length_a   1.000
_cell.length_b   1.000
_cell.length_c   1.000
_cell.angle_alpha   90.00
_cell.angle_beta   90.00
_cell.angle_gamma   90.00
#
_symmetry.space_group_name_H-M   'P 1'
#
loop_
_entity.id
_entity.type
_entity.pdbx_description
1 polymer ?
#
loop_
_entity_poly.entity_id
_entity_poly.type
_entity_poly.pdbx_seq_one_letter_code
_entity_poly.pdbx_strand_id
1 'polypeptide(L)'
;MLQAEGSEAPIKVEFDNFEHGFPEGFGPGWWGRLAYWIGIAFATFQLYVAAFNYLPSQVVRGVHVGFLVLLTFGLIANFTARSDVGRALGWVIGGAGFFCGLYQWIFYADLIARDGDPTRLDLAVGTLLAVLIFEGTRRLMGAALPLMCGACLLYWFFGQNLPSPLNHRGYDFDQIVTHLSFGTEGFYGVPIYVSATYIFLFILFGSFLERAGMIQLFTDVSLGLFGRTRGGPAKVAVFASGMMGTISGSGVANVVTVGQFTIPLMTKFGYRRAFAAGVEATASMGGQIMPPVMGAVAFIMAETLGVQYSEIVKAAAIPAILYFASAFWMVHLEAGKHGLVGMKRSEIPSAWKALVTRWYLVLPLAALVYMLFEGFTPLYAGSMGLALTVTLILGASITAGASSMVIRTIFWVGLALVVAALSRDGLQIVPVASVVAGLIVITAFIRGGFKALRECRDALAESAKSAITVGMACAIVGVIIGIMSQTGVGTIFGGWVIGLGEKSLFLALIMTMLLSILLGTGIPTIPTYIITAALAAPALAKLGVPLIASHMFAFYYGIMADLSPPVALAALAAAPIEGKSGQDRLGGDAHRARRLCHPLRLRLFAGADAPGRRSHGGQARLLRRGRASDLQGAGRDRPVRHGRDRLSVHAADVRRTPGRARCRVLPARRLPVQRHRGLRAVRRARAVAVAAAPAGSGRGGVSLCFATASGVKALALSAFTLVWTHSIEKVDWQEDWRVTPAGLELVQARVKGSGAGMEPPPEARLVDGWFQWQPQRAPMQEVVLGNSGAAGEWRLCHDGACRTLSEIVGHPIGANVTTMKVCNDP
;
A
#
# COMPACT_ATOMS: atom_id res chain seq x y z
N MET A 1 15.35 12.70 -28.62
CA MET A 1 15.94 13.99 -29.05
C MET A 1 14.81 14.97 -29.27
N LEU A 2 14.65 15.85 -28.28
CA LEU A 2 13.93 17.13 -28.19
C LEU A 2 13.73 17.34 -26.67
N GLN A 3 14.86 17.47 -25.96
CA GLN A 3 14.89 18.13 -24.66
C GLN A 3 14.83 19.62 -25.00
N ALA A 4 13.68 20.25 -24.76
CA ALA A 4 13.59 21.70 -24.81
C ALA A 4 14.30 22.24 -23.56
N GLU A 5 15.43 22.91 -23.77
CA GLU A 5 16.08 23.76 -22.79
C GLU A 5 15.13 24.92 -22.42
N GLY A 6 14.32 24.71 -21.39
CA GLY A 6 13.69 25.80 -20.65
C GLY A 6 14.52 26.00 -19.38
N SER A 7 14.98 27.22 -19.11
CA SER A 7 15.63 27.54 -17.84
C SER A 7 14.62 27.34 -16.70
N GLU A 8 14.66 26.19 -16.05
CA GLU A 8 13.95 25.95 -14.80
C GLU A 8 14.65 26.77 -13.71
N ALA A 9 14.15 27.98 -13.47
CA ALA A 9 14.41 28.63 -12.19
C ALA A 9 13.73 27.74 -11.13
N PRO A 10 14.47 27.16 -10.17
CA PRO A 10 13.88 26.31 -9.16
C PRO A 10 12.87 27.14 -8.39
N ILE A 11 11.60 26.74 -8.47
CA ILE A 11 10.52 27.36 -7.72
C ILE A 11 10.83 27.13 -6.25
N LYS A 12 11.29 28.19 -5.55
CA LYS A 12 11.39 28.20 -4.10
C LYS A 12 9.98 28.15 -3.53
N VAL A 13 9.49 26.94 -3.33
CA VAL A 13 8.35 26.69 -2.44
C VAL A 13 8.90 26.83 -1.03
N GLU A 14 8.37 27.78 -0.27
CA GLU A 14 8.66 27.93 1.15
C GLU A 14 7.95 26.77 1.87
N PHE A 15 8.63 25.62 1.93
CA PHE A 15 8.13 24.43 2.62
C PHE A 15 8.35 24.60 4.12
N ASP A 16 7.39 25.24 4.79
CA ASP A 16 7.35 25.26 6.26
C ASP A 16 6.91 23.89 6.85
N ASN A 17 6.58 22.90 6.00
CA ASN A 17 6.24 21.52 6.37
C ASN A 17 6.67 20.50 5.30
N PHE A 18 7.03 19.27 5.72
CA PHE A 18 7.42 18.16 4.82
C PHE A 18 6.24 17.27 4.41
N GLU A 19 5.02 17.81 4.46
CA GLU A 19 3.77 17.08 4.19
C GLU A 19 3.73 16.46 2.78
N HIS A 20 4.53 17.00 1.86
CA HIS A 20 4.63 16.58 0.47
C HIS A 20 5.91 15.78 0.17
N GLY A 21 6.63 15.36 1.21
CA GLY A 21 7.93 14.70 1.12
C GLY A 21 9.11 15.66 1.25
N PHE A 22 10.30 15.09 1.34
CA PHE A 22 11.54 15.86 1.37
C PHE A 22 11.89 16.42 -0.02
N PRO A 23 12.56 17.58 -0.10
CA PRO A 23 13.11 18.10 -1.36
C PRO A 23 14.03 17.09 -2.06
N GLU A 24 14.32 17.35 -3.33
CA GLU A 24 15.29 16.56 -4.08
C GLU A 24 16.67 16.54 -3.39
N GLY A 25 17.34 15.40 -3.48
CA GLY A 25 18.59 15.16 -2.79
C GLY A 25 18.42 14.86 -1.28
N PHE A 26 19.52 15.03 -0.54
CA PHE A 26 19.64 14.63 0.89
C PHE A 26 20.13 15.78 1.79
N GLY A 27 20.23 16.99 1.24
CA GLY A 27 20.77 18.17 1.91
C GLY A 27 22.25 18.43 1.60
N PRO A 28 22.86 19.43 2.26
CA PRO A 28 24.15 19.99 1.86
C PRO A 28 25.36 19.15 2.30
N GLY A 29 26.42 19.19 1.48
CA GLY A 29 27.77 18.78 1.84
C GLY A 29 27.89 17.35 2.36
N TRP A 30 28.59 17.19 3.49
CA TRP A 30 28.82 15.87 4.10
C TRP A 30 27.57 15.31 4.79
N TRP A 31 26.68 16.18 5.30
CA TRP A 31 25.42 15.78 5.92
C TRP A 31 24.47 15.10 4.94
N GLY A 32 24.43 15.58 3.70
CA GLY A 32 23.69 14.92 2.62
C GLY A 32 24.25 13.52 2.31
N ARG A 33 25.58 13.37 2.32
CA ARG A 33 26.22 12.05 2.16
C ARG A 33 25.93 11.12 3.33
N LEU A 34 25.89 11.63 4.56
CA LEU A 34 25.52 10.85 5.74
C LEU A 34 24.09 10.30 5.62
N ALA A 35 23.11 11.16 5.33
CA ALA A 35 21.72 10.74 5.13
C ALA A 35 21.57 9.72 4.00
N TYR A 36 22.28 9.95 2.89
CA TYR A 36 22.28 9.06 1.74
C TYR A 36 22.74 7.64 2.10
N TRP A 37 23.86 7.51 2.81
CA TRP A 37 24.38 6.20 3.22
C TRP A 37 23.54 5.53 4.32
N ILE A 38 22.96 6.30 5.24
CA ILE A 38 22.00 5.76 6.22
C ILE A 38 20.74 5.25 5.52
N GLY A 39 20.25 5.96 4.49
CA GLY A 39 19.14 5.49 3.65
C GLY A 39 19.46 4.16 2.96
N ILE A 40 20.68 4.01 2.43
CA ILE A 40 21.14 2.72 1.87
C ILE A 40 21.20 1.64 2.94
N ALA A 41 21.72 1.94 4.14
CA ALA A 41 21.77 0.99 5.24
C ALA A 41 20.36 0.53 5.65
N PHE A 42 19.40 1.46 5.71
CA PHE A 42 18.00 1.14 5.99
C PHE A 42 17.38 0.24 4.92
N ALA A 43 17.53 0.59 3.64
CA ALA A 43 17.02 -0.24 2.54
C ALA A 43 17.67 -1.63 2.50
N THR A 44 18.98 -1.70 2.76
CA THR A 44 19.73 -2.96 2.82
C THR A 44 19.27 -3.82 3.99
N PHE A 45 19.02 -3.24 5.16
CA PHE A 45 18.45 -3.93 6.30
C PHE A 45 17.10 -4.57 5.94
N GLN A 46 16.20 -3.82 5.28
CA GLN A 46 14.90 -4.38 4.88
C GLN A 46 15.01 -5.48 3.84
N LEU A 47 15.90 -5.33 2.85
CA LEU A 47 16.19 -6.38 1.89
C LEU A 47 16.75 -7.64 2.56
N TYR A 48 17.62 -7.47 3.56
CA TYR A 48 18.16 -8.58 4.33
C TYR A 48 17.07 -9.31 5.12
N VAL A 49 16.22 -8.57 5.85
CA VAL A 49 15.10 -9.16 6.58
C VAL A 49 14.14 -9.88 5.62
N ALA A 50 13.81 -9.28 4.48
CA ALA A 50 12.96 -9.90 3.47
C ALA A 50 13.55 -11.18 2.87
N ALA A 51 14.88 -11.24 2.71
CA ALA A 51 15.55 -12.39 2.09
C ALA A 51 15.75 -13.57 3.05
N PHE A 52 15.98 -13.30 4.34
CA PHE A 52 16.46 -14.29 5.29
C PHE A 52 15.54 -14.53 6.49
N ASN A 53 14.77 -13.52 6.90
CA ASN A 53 13.80 -13.57 8.00
C ASN A 53 14.29 -14.26 9.30
N TYR A 54 15.56 -14.06 9.69
CA TYR A 54 16.14 -14.68 10.90
C TYR A 54 15.85 -13.92 12.21
N LEU A 55 15.28 -12.71 12.13
CA LEU A 55 15.09 -11.85 13.29
C LEU A 55 13.64 -11.91 13.79
N PRO A 56 13.40 -11.92 15.12
CA PRO A 56 12.06 -11.81 15.66
C PRO A 56 11.33 -10.56 15.14
N SER A 57 10.04 -10.68 14.88
CA SER A 57 9.25 -9.60 14.27
C SER A 57 9.32 -8.29 15.08
N GLN A 58 9.28 -8.36 16.41
CA GLN A 58 9.37 -7.19 17.29
C GLN A 58 10.72 -6.46 17.16
N VAL A 59 11.81 -7.22 16.96
CA VAL A 59 13.15 -6.65 16.72
C VAL A 59 13.18 -5.91 15.39
N VAL A 60 12.63 -6.52 14.33
CA VAL A 60 12.53 -5.91 13.00
C VAL A 60 11.75 -4.59 13.06
N ARG A 61 10.61 -4.58 13.78
CA ARG A 61 9.77 -3.38 13.99
C ARG A 61 10.53 -2.29 14.74
N GLY A 62 11.23 -2.64 15.81
CA GLY A 62 12.04 -1.71 16.61
C GLY A 62 13.14 -1.04 15.78
N VAL A 63 13.94 -1.84 15.05
CA VAL A 63 15.01 -1.32 14.17
C VAL A 63 14.45 -0.48 13.03
N HIS A 64 13.33 -0.90 12.43
CA HIS A 64 12.65 -0.13 11.38
C HIS A 64 12.25 1.25 11.89
N VAL A 65 11.56 1.34 13.03
CA VAL A 65 11.20 2.63 13.66
C VAL A 65 12.43 3.44 14.04
N GLY A 66 13.48 2.80 14.53
CA GLY A 66 14.76 3.46 14.79
C GLY A 66 15.29 4.20 13.55
N PHE A 67 15.36 3.51 12.40
CA PHE A 67 15.78 4.14 11.14
C PHE A 67 14.86 5.26 10.68
N LEU A 68 13.54 5.09 10.83
CA LEU A 68 12.56 6.12 10.50
C LEU A 68 12.80 7.39 11.31
N VAL A 69 12.97 7.28 12.63
CA VAL A 69 13.21 8.44 13.52
C VAL A 69 14.57 9.08 13.22
N LEU A 70 15.61 8.26 13.02
CA LEU A 70 16.95 8.73 12.66
C LEU A 70 16.95 9.60 11.41
N LEU A 71 16.40 9.06 10.32
CA LEU A 71 16.35 9.77 9.05
C LEU A 71 15.39 10.96 9.10
N THR A 72 14.28 10.87 9.85
CA THR A 72 13.35 12.00 10.04
C THR A 72 14.09 13.23 10.57
N PHE A 73 14.70 13.12 11.75
CA PHE A 73 15.34 14.28 12.38
C PHE A 73 16.62 14.71 11.65
N GLY A 74 17.40 13.76 11.12
CA GLY A 74 18.59 14.04 10.33
C GLY A 74 18.29 14.81 9.05
N LEU A 75 17.32 14.36 8.24
CA LEU A 75 16.94 15.03 7.00
C LEU A 75 16.25 16.37 7.25
N ILE A 76 15.36 16.46 8.24
CA ILE A 76 14.76 17.74 8.62
C ILE A 76 15.85 18.76 8.94
N ALA A 77 16.84 18.39 9.75
CA ALA A 77 17.91 19.28 10.11
C ALA A 77 18.80 19.63 8.91
N ASN A 78 19.09 18.68 8.03
CA ASN A 78 19.84 18.93 6.80
C ASN A 78 19.20 20.01 5.92
N PHE A 79 17.87 20.00 5.78
CA PHE A 79 17.15 20.94 4.92
C PHE A 79 16.75 22.25 5.60
N THR A 80 16.50 22.26 6.92
CA THR A 80 15.98 23.43 7.63
C THR A 80 17.04 24.20 8.42
N ALA A 81 18.07 23.53 8.94
CA ALA A 81 19.08 24.18 9.77
C ALA A 81 20.02 25.04 8.92
N ARG A 82 20.30 26.25 9.41
CA ARG A 82 21.22 27.20 8.76
C ARG A 82 22.69 26.92 9.09
N SER A 83 22.97 26.42 10.30
CA SER A 83 24.32 26.11 10.79
C SER A 83 24.60 24.62 10.88
N ASP A 84 25.87 24.22 10.81
CA ASP A 84 26.27 22.82 10.99
C ASP A 84 26.02 22.30 12.40
N VAL A 85 26.04 23.17 13.42
CA VAL A 85 25.65 22.81 14.78
C VAL A 85 24.17 22.41 14.83
N GLY A 86 23.29 23.16 14.15
CA GLY A 86 21.87 22.80 14.06
C GLY A 86 21.65 21.46 13.34
N ARG A 87 22.44 21.16 12.31
CA ARG A 87 22.43 19.87 11.62
C ARG A 87 22.88 18.75 12.54
N ALA A 88 24.00 18.93 13.25
CA ALA A 88 24.53 17.98 14.22
C ALA A 88 23.51 17.65 15.31
N LEU A 89 22.84 18.66 15.87
CA LEU A 89 21.79 18.46 16.87
C LEU A 89 20.63 17.60 16.35
N GLY A 90 20.20 17.82 15.10
CA GLY A 90 19.20 16.97 14.46
C GLY A 90 19.62 15.51 14.35
N TRP A 91 20.88 15.26 13.98
CA TRP A 91 21.44 13.91 13.94
C TRP A 91 21.60 13.28 15.33
N VAL A 92 21.93 14.06 16.36
CA VAL A 92 21.97 13.57 17.75
C VAL A 92 20.59 13.16 18.23
N ILE A 93 19.56 13.98 17.98
CA ILE A 93 18.16 13.66 18.30
C ILE A 93 17.72 12.40 17.53
N GLY A 94 18.02 12.33 16.23
CA GLY A 94 17.76 11.15 15.41
C GLY A 94 18.49 9.90 15.94
N GLY A 95 19.74 10.05 16.40
CA GLY A 95 20.54 8.98 17.00
C GLY A 95 19.95 8.49 18.32
N ALA A 96 19.41 9.37 19.16
CA ALA A 96 18.68 8.98 20.36
C ALA A 96 17.42 8.16 20.01
N GLY A 97 16.70 8.54 18.94
CA GLY A 97 15.57 7.75 18.43
C GLY A 97 15.97 6.40 17.85
N PHE A 98 17.10 6.33 17.13
CA PHE A 98 17.67 5.07 16.67
C PHE A 98 18.00 4.14 17.84
N PHE A 99 18.58 4.70 18.91
CA PHE A 99 18.86 3.98 20.14
C PHE A 99 17.58 3.43 20.79
N CYS A 100 16.48 4.19 20.84
CA CYS A 100 15.19 3.67 21.33
C CYS A 100 14.74 2.43 20.54
N GLY A 101 14.89 2.44 19.20
CA GLY A 101 14.59 1.28 18.37
C GLY A 101 15.53 0.10 18.59
N LEU A 102 16.83 0.36 18.76
CA LEU A 102 17.83 -0.67 19.10
C LEU A 102 17.64 -1.25 20.50
N TYR A 103 17.11 -0.47 21.44
CA TYR A 103 16.82 -0.94 22.79
C TYR A 103 15.89 -2.16 22.78
N GLN A 104 14.87 -2.15 21.90
CA GLN A 104 13.99 -3.30 21.66
C GLN A 104 14.73 -4.55 21.18
N TRP A 105 15.81 -4.39 20.41
CA TRP A 105 16.66 -5.50 20.00
C TRP A 105 17.53 -5.95 21.17
N ILE A 106 18.33 -5.05 21.73
CA ILE A 106 19.35 -5.35 22.74
C ILE A 106 18.73 -6.05 23.95
N PHE A 107 17.58 -5.55 24.42
CA PHE A 107 16.89 -6.08 25.59
C PHE A 107 15.65 -6.91 25.24
N TYR A 108 15.57 -7.48 24.03
CA TYR A 108 14.39 -8.19 23.56
C TYR A 108 13.89 -9.27 24.54
N ALA A 109 14.77 -10.16 24.99
CA ALA A 109 14.42 -11.23 25.91
C ALA A 109 14.07 -10.70 27.31
N ASP A 110 14.82 -9.70 27.80
CA ASP A 110 14.60 -9.11 29.12
C ASP A 110 13.27 -8.36 29.20
N LEU A 111 12.91 -7.62 28.15
CA LEU A 111 11.64 -6.89 28.04
C LEU A 111 10.44 -7.85 28.08
N ILE A 112 10.56 -9.04 27.48
CA ILE A 112 9.53 -10.08 27.58
C ILE A 112 9.50 -10.67 29.00
N ALA A 113 10.68 -10.95 29.58
CA ALA A 113 10.77 -11.60 30.88
C ALA A 113 10.25 -10.74 32.04
N ARG A 114 10.33 -9.40 31.93
CA ARG A 114 9.82 -8.46 32.93
C ARG A 114 8.55 -7.71 32.48
N ASP A 115 7.79 -8.30 31.56
CA ASP A 115 6.51 -7.71 31.15
C ASP A 115 5.59 -7.53 32.37
N GLY A 116 5.03 -6.33 32.52
CA GLY A 116 4.28 -5.92 33.71
C GLY A 116 5.11 -5.39 34.91
N ASP A 117 6.45 -5.44 34.86
CA ASP A 117 7.35 -4.82 35.85
C ASP A 117 8.52 -4.07 35.16
N PRO A 118 8.23 -2.96 34.43
CA PRO A 118 9.22 -2.25 33.65
C PRO A 118 10.22 -1.49 34.55
N THR A 119 11.49 -1.50 34.15
CA THR A 119 12.52 -0.71 34.83
C THR A 119 12.35 0.78 34.55
N ARG A 120 12.98 1.63 35.38
CA ARG A 120 13.02 3.09 35.14
C ARG A 120 13.63 3.45 33.78
N LEU A 121 14.58 2.64 33.29
CA LEU A 121 15.19 2.85 31.99
C LEU A 121 14.21 2.51 30.87
N ASP A 122 13.43 1.44 30.98
CA ASP A 122 12.38 1.09 30.02
C ASP A 122 11.36 2.24 29.89
N LEU A 123 10.92 2.78 31.02
CA LEU A 123 9.99 3.91 31.05
C LEU A 123 10.59 5.16 30.41
N ALA A 124 11.86 5.47 30.68
CA ALA A 124 12.54 6.61 30.10
C ALA A 124 12.71 6.47 28.57
N VAL A 125 13.13 5.29 28.09
CA VAL A 125 13.31 5.00 26.66
C VAL A 125 11.99 5.02 25.92
N GLY A 126 10.94 4.40 26.48
CA GLY A 126 9.60 4.39 25.89
C GLY A 126 8.98 5.79 25.83
N THR A 127 9.14 6.59 26.88
CA THR A 127 8.67 7.98 26.88
C THR A 127 9.42 8.83 25.87
N LEU A 128 10.75 8.68 25.78
CA LEU A 128 11.55 9.37 24.77
C LEU A 128 11.10 9.00 23.35
N LEU A 129 10.87 7.70 23.09
CA LEU A 129 10.36 7.23 21.80
C LEU A 129 9.01 7.88 21.47
N ALA A 130 8.08 7.94 22.43
CA ALA A 130 6.80 8.60 22.26
C ALA A 130 6.96 10.07 21.86
N VAL A 131 7.77 10.84 22.59
CA VAL A 131 8.04 12.26 22.31
C VAL A 131 8.62 12.43 20.90
N LEU A 132 9.59 11.60 20.52
CA LEU A 132 10.24 11.66 19.21
C LEU A 132 9.29 11.29 18.07
N ILE A 133 8.41 10.31 18.26
CA ILE A 133 7.38 9.95 17.26
C ILE A 133 6.39 11.09 17.07
N PHE A 134 5.90 11.68 18.16
CA PHE A 134 4.96 12.81 18.10
C PHE A 134 5.58 14.03 17.41
N GLU A 135 6.79 14.41 17.81
CA GLU A 135 7.51 15.56 17.25
C GLU A 135 7.93 15.30 15.79
N GLY A 136 8.42 14.10 15.48
CA GLY A 136 8.79 13.71 14.11
C GLY A 136 7.58 13.74 13.19
N THR A 137 6.46 13.16 13.61
CA THR A 137 5.20 13.19 12.87
C THR A 137 4.72 14.63 12.67
N ARG A 138 4.79 15.48 13.71
CA ARG A 138 4.37 16.89 13.62
C ARG A 138 5.15 17.65 12.56
N ARG A 139 6.46 17.42 12.45
CA ARG A 139 7.31 18.08 11.45
C ARG A 139 7.12 17.53 10.05
N LEU A 140 6.83 16.24 9.92
CA LEU A 140 6.61 15.59 8.64
C LEU A 140 5.23 15.83 8.06
N MET A 141 4.19 15.82 8.90
CA MET A 141 2.79 15.68 8.47
C MET A 141 1.89 16.79 9.03
N GLY A 142 2.47 17.79 9.71
CA GLY A 142 1.73 18.87 10.35
C GLY A 142 1.10 18.46 11.70
N ALA A 143 0.31 19.37 12.27
CA ALA A 143 -0.19 19.20 13.65
C ALA A 143 -1.44 18.29 13.77
N ALA A 144 -2.16 18.02 12.68
CA ALA A 144 -3.47 17.36 12.76
C ALA A 144 -3.38 15.94 13.38
N LEU A 145 -2.55 15.07 12.82
CA LEU A 145 -2.38 13.69 13.30
C LEU A 145 -1.79 13.61 14.73
N PRO A 146 -0.70 14.34 15.08
CA PRO A 146 -0.20 14.37 16.45
C PRO A 146 -1.20 14.93 17.47
N LEU A 147 -1.98 15.96 17.13
CA LEU A 147 -2.97 16.51 18.04
C LEU A 147 -4.09 15.50 18.32
N MET A 148 -4.56 14.80 17.30
CA MET A 148 -5.55 13.73 17.46
C MET A 148 -5.00 12.58 18.29
N CYS A 149 -3.79 12.07 17.99
CA CYS A 149 -3.15 11.03 18.80
C CYS A 149 -2.87 11.50 20.24
N GLY A 150 -2.57 12.79 20.41
CA GLY A 150 -2.38 13.41 21.71
C GLY A 150 -3.67 13.49 22.51
N ALA A 151 -4.79 13.82 21.87
CA ALA A 151 -6.11 13.77 22.49
C ALA A 151 -6.49 12.32 22.88
N CYS A 152 -6.19 11.34 22.03
CA CYS A 152 -6.33 9.91 22.35
C CYS A 152 -5.48 9.51 23.57
N LEU A 153 -4.23 9.95 23.62
CA LEU A 153 -3.33 9.68 24.73
C LEU A 153 -3.82 10.34 26.03
N LEU A 154 -4.30 11.58 25.97
CA LEU A 154 -4.92 12.27 27.11
C LEU A 154 -6.18 11.54 27.58
N TYR A 155 -7.02 11.05 26.65
CA TYR A 155 -8.16 10.21 26.99
C TYR A 155 -7.71 8.93 27.69
N TRP A 156 -6.62 8.30 27.26
CA TRP A 156 -6.08 7.11 27.93
C TRP A 156 -5.66 7.38 29.38
N PHE A 157 -5.01 8.51 29.64
CA PHE A 157 -4.57 8.90 30.99
C PHE A 157 -5.71 9.33 31.91
N PHE A 158 -6.75 9.97 31.37
CA PHE A 158 -7.74 10.71 32.18
C PHE A 158 -9.19 10.30 31.94
N GLY A 159 -9.47 9.36 31.04
CA GLY A 159 -10.82 8.98 30.67
C GLY A 159 -11.59 8.29 31.80
N GLN A 160 -10.93 7.81 32.85
CA GLN A 160 -11.58 7.37 34.09
C GLN A 160 -12.41 8.46 34.77
N ASN A 161 -12.11 9.74 34.52
CA ASN A 161 -12.82 10.88 35.08
C ASN A 161 -13.99 11.36 34.23
N LEU A 162 -14.18 10.80 33.03
CA LEU A 162 -15.31 11.16 32.16
C LEU A 162 -16.61 10.49 32.63
N PRO A 163 -17.78 11.01 32.24
CA PRO A 163 -19.05 10.36 32.53
C PRO A 163 -19.24 9.11 31.65
N SER A 164 -20.06 8.17 32.14
CA SER A 164 -20.51 7.02 31.35
C SER A 164 -21.26 7.48 30.09
N PRO A 165 -21.02 6.86 28.92
CA PRO A 165 -20.28 5.61 28.69
C PRO A 165 -18.78 5.78 28.41
N LEU A 166 -18.24 7.01 28.40
CA LEU A 166 -16.86 7.27 27.99
C LEU A 166 -15.82 6.94 29.07
N ASN A 167 -16.25 6.58 30.27
CA ASN A 167 -15.37 6.24 31.38
C ASN A 167 -14.72 4.86 31.22
N HIS A 168 -13.47 4.72 31.67
CA HIS A 168 -12.75 3.43 31.71
C HIS A 168 -12.05 3.23 33.06
N ARG A 169 -11.45 2.05 33.29
CA ARG A 169 -10.87 1.63 34.57
C ARG A 169 -9.67 2.44 35.11
N GLY A 170 -9.17 3.41 34.34
CA GLY A 170 -7.88 4.09 34.60
C GLY A 170 -6.67 3.21 34.26
N TYR A 171 -5.56 3.86 33.90
CA TYR A 171 -4.29 3.21 33.54
C TYR A 171 -3.13 4.00 34.10
N ASP A 172 -2.16 3.29 34.69
CA ASP A 172 -0.95 3.90 35.21
C ASP A 172 0.05 4.22 34.09
N PHE A 173 1.00 5.12 34.39
CA PHE A 173 1.97 5.62 33.42
C PHE A 173 2.82 4.49 32.82
N ASP A 174 3.25 3.55 33.66
CA ASP A 174 4.04 2.39 33.27
C ASP A 174 3.27 1.46 32.32
N GLN A 175 1.99 1.21 32.58
CA GLN A 175 1.12 0.41 31.72
C GLN A 175 0.97 1.05 30.33
N ILE A 176 0.71 2.37 30.28
CA ILE A 176 0.54 3.09 29.02
C ILE A 176 1.84 3.09 28.22
N VAL A 177 2.97 3.45 28.85
CA VAL A 177 4.27 3.55 28.17
C VAL A 177 4.73 2.18 27.68
N THR A 178 4.57 1.12 28.49
CA THR A 178 4.98 -0.24 28.12
C THR A 178 4.13 -0.78 26.97
N HIS A 179 2.80 -0.60 27.05
CA HIS A 179 1.90 -1.02 25.97
C HIS A 179 2.18 -0.28 24.65
N LEU A 180 2.45 1.04 24.73
CA LEU A 180 2.80 1.84 23.55
C LEU A 180 4.16 1.49 22.97
N SER A 181 5.18 1.35 23.81
CA SER A 181 6.58 1.38 23.34
C SER A 181 7.19 0.01 23.15
N PHE A 182 6.65 -1.02 23.81
CA PHE A 182 7.22 -2.37 23.78
C PHE A 182 6.19 -3.44 23.35
N GLY A 183 4.90 -3.09 23.32
CA GLY A 183 3.81 -3.96 22.87
C GLY A 183 3.65 -4.06 21.35
N THR A 184 2.76 -4.96 20.90
CA THR A 184 2.42 -5.20 19.49
C THR A 184 1.17 -4.45 19.03
N GLU A 185 0.61 -3.59 19.87
CA GLU A 185 -0.58 -2.76 19.58
C GLU A 185 -0.31 -1.25 19.73
N GLY A 186 0.93 -0.88 20.04
CA GLY A 186 1.41 0.49 20.15
C GLY A 186 2.25 0.94 18.95
N PHE A 187 3.34 1.68 19.20
CA PHE A 187 4.28 2.18 18.19
C PHE A 187 4.91 1.08 17.34
N TYR A 188 5.05 -0.14 17.86
CA TYR A 188 5.48 -1.33 17.10
C TYR A 188 4.30 -2.19 16.66
N GLY A 189 3.15 -1.56 16.42
CA GLY A 189 1.91 -2.24 16.09
C GLY A 189 1.87 -2.91 14.72
N VAL A 190 0.71 -3.51 14.41
CA VAL A 190 0.40 -4.05 13.08
C VAL A 190 0.75 -3.08 11.94
N PRO A 191 0.45 -1.76 12.01
CA PRO A 191 0.84 -0.84 10.94
C PRO A 191 2.35 -0.81 10.67
N ILE A 192 3.18 -0.84 11.73
CA ILE A 192 4.63 -0.88 11.58
C ILE A 192 5.11 -2.25 11.11
N TYR A 193 4.45 -3.33 11.51
CA TYR A 193 4.72 -4.65 10.95
C TYR A 193 4.57 -4.66 9.43
N VAL A 194 3.43 -4.18 8.94
CA VAL A 194 3.11 -4.06 7.51
C VAL A 194 4.12 -3.11 6.83
N SER A 195 4.48 -2.02 7.52
CA SER A 195 5.46 -1.03 7.04
C SER A 195 6.84 -1.65 6.81
N ALA A 196 7.35 -2.37 7.82
CA ALA A 196 8.69 -2.94 7.84
C ALA A 196 8.85 -4.15 6.91
N THR A 197 7.79 -4.94 6.71
CA THR A 197 7.88 -6.16 5.93
C THR A 197 7.65 -5.90 4.44
N TYR A 198 6.43 -5.56 4.04
CA TYR A 198 6.09 -5.47 2.62
C TYR A 198 5.92 -4.05 2.09
N ILE A 199 5.31 -3.10 2.81
CA ILE A 199 5.13 -1.72 2.27
C ILE A 199 6.48 -1.14 1.83
N PHE A 200 7.54 -1.30 2.64
CA PHE A 200 8.86 -0.81 2.29
C PHE A 200 9.37 -1.41 0.97
N LEU A 201 9.20 -2.72 0.76
CA LEU A 201 9.61 -3.38 -0.49
C LEU A 201 8.79 -2.92 -1.69
N PHE A 202 7.51 -2.60 -1.51
CA PHE A 202 6.68 -2.05 -2.58
C PHE A 202 7.07 -0.60 -2.93
N ILE A 203 7.41 0.22 -1.93
CA ILE A 203 7.99 1.56 -2.15
C ILE A 203 9.32 1.43 -2.91
N LEU A 204 10.15 0.47 -2.51
CA LEU A 204 11.43 0.17 -3.15
C LEU A 204 11.22 -0.27 -4.61
N PHE A 205 10.35 -1.24 -4.84
CA PHE A 205 9.94 -1.71 -6.17
C PHE A 205 9.44 -0.55 -7.05
N GLY A 206 8.54 0.28 -6.52
CA GLY A 206 8.01 1.45 -7.22
C GLY A 206 9.11 2.42 -7.64
N SER A 207 10.03 2.77 -6.73
CA SER A 207 11.14 3.67 -7.04
C SER A 207 12.08 3.12 -8.12
N PHE A 208 12.41 1.83 -8.07
CA PHE A 208 13.22 1.19 -9.11
C PHE A 208 12.49 1.18 -10.46
N LEU A 209 11.18 0.93 -10.46
CA LEU A 209 10.36 0.89 -11.66
C LEU A 209 10.19 2.28 -12.29
N GLU A 210 10.03 3.31 -11.45
CA GLU A 210 10.03 4.71 -11.87
C GLU A 210 11.35 5.09 -12.56
N ARG A 211 12.49 4.74 -11.93
CA ARG A 211 13.82 4.97 -12.52
C ARG A 211 14.05 4.21 -13.83
N ALA A 212 13.44 3.04 -13.98
CA ALA A 212 13.48 2.28 -15.22
C ALA A 212 12.71 2.97 -16.39
N GLY A 213 11.97 4.05 -16.11
CA GLY A 213 11.27 4.86 -17.11
C GLY A 213 9.81 4.46 -17.31
N MET A 214 9.18 3.86 -16.29
CA MET A 214 7.77 3.46 -16.31
C MET A 214 6.82 4.67 -16.45
N ILE A 215 7.14 5.79 -15.81
CA ILE A 215 6.36 7.03 -15.88
C ILE A 215 6.17 7.46 -17.34
N GLN A 216 7.27 7.57 -18.11
CA GLN A 216 7.19 7.92 -19.53
C GLN A 216 6.36 6.94 -20.34
N LEU A 217 6.47 5.62 -20.08
CA LEU A 217 5.66 4.63 -20.80
C LEU A 217 4.17 4.90 -20.60
N PHE A 218 3.76 5.11 -19.35
CA PHE A 218 2.37 5.38 -19.01
C PHE A 218 1.87 6.69 -19.61
N THR A 219 2.65 7.76 -19.55
CA THR A 219 2.29 9.04 -20.16
C THR A 219 2.18 8.93 -21.68
N ASP A 220 3.15 8.29 -22.36
CA ASP A 220 3.16 8.16 -23.83
C ASP A 220 2.01 7.29 -24.34
N VAL A 221 1.71 6.18 -23.65
CA VAL A 221 0.56 5.32 -23.98
C VAL A 221 -0.74 6.09 -23.77
N SER A 222 -0.87 6.81 -22.65
CA SER A 222 -2.06 7.64 -22.37
C SER A 222 -2.28 8.69 -23.46
N LEU A 223 -1.23 9.44 -23.82
CA LEU A 223 -1.25 10.45 -24.89
C LEU A 223 -1.67 9.82 -26.22
N GLY A 224 -1.09 8.68 -26.60
CA GLY A 224 -1.41 8.01 -27.86
C GLY A 224 -2.83 7.46 -27.93
N LEU A 225 -3.39 7.00 -26.81
CA LEU A 225 -4.77 6.47 -26.75
C LEU A 225 -5.82 7.59 -26.74
N PHE A 226 -5.64 8.60 -25.89
CA PHE A 226 -6.70 9.57 -25.59
C PHE A 226 -6.44 10.98 -26.10
N GLY A 227 -5.20 11.31 -26.47
CA GLY A 227 -4.80 12.68 -26.80
C GLY A 227 -5.58 13.32 -27.95
N ARG A 228 -6.05 12.52 -28.91
CA ARG A 228 -6.87 12.98 -30.04
C ARG A 228 -8.35 13.17 -29.72
N THR A 229 -8.80 12.66 -28.59
CA THR A 229 -10.23 12.73 -28.23
C THR A 229 -10.58 14.12 -27.72
N ARG A 230 -11.87 14.48 -27.75
CA ARG A 230 -12.37 15.71 -27.10
C ARG A 230 -11.97 15.71 -25.64
N GLY A 231 -11.25 16.75 -25.22
CA GLY A 231 -10.67 16.86 -23.88
C GLY A 231 -9.44 15.98 -23.65
N GLY A 232 -8.71 15.67 -24.72
CA GLY A 232 -7.60 14.71 -24.74
C GLY A 232 -6.63 14.84 -23.57
N PRO A 233 -6.02 16.02 -23.33
CA PRO A 233 -5.10 16.23 -22.21
C PRO A 233 -5.63 15.86 -20.83
N ALA A 234 -6.90 16.16 -20.53
CA ALA A 234 -7.49 15.82 -19.23
C ALA A 234 -7.78 14.33 -19.11
N LYS A 235 -8.17 13.67 -20.20
CA LYS A 235 -8.33 12.20 -20.23
C LYS A 235 -6.99 11.47 -20.09
N VAL A 236 -5.94 12.03 -20.68
CA VAL A 236 -4.57 11.58 -20.51
C VAL A 236 -4.18 11.69 -19.04
N ALA A 237 -4.48 12.81 -18.38
CA ALA A 237 -4.24 12.99 -16.95
C ALA A 237 -4.95 11.93 -16.10
N VAL A 238 -6.25 11.70 -16.36
CA VAL A 238 -7.05 10.68 -15.66
C VAL A 238 -6.47 9.28 -15.84
N PHE A 239 -6.15 8.89 -17.06
CA PHE A 239 -5.65 7.54 -17.35
C PHE A 239 -4.21 7.32 -16.88
N ALA A 240 -3.32 8.30 -17.09
CA ALA A 240 -1.93 8.23 -16.65
C ALA A 240 -1.83 8.20 -15.12
N SER A 241 -2.60 9.05 -14.42
CA SER A 241 -2.68 9.04 -12.96
C SER A 241 -3.24 7.73 -12.43
N GLY A 242 -4.24 7.16 -13.10
CA GLY A 242 -4.78 5.85 -12.74
C GLY A 242 -3.73 4.75 -12.82
N MET A 243 -3.00 4.67 -13.93
CA MET A 243 -1.90 3.71 -14.10
C MET A 243 -0.76 3.93 -13.10
N MET A 244 -0.35 5.18 -12.90
CA MET A 244 0.71 5.53 -11.94
C MET A 244 0.30 5.20 -10.50
N GLY A 245 -0.95 5.46 -10.15
CA GLY A 245 -1.51 5.16 -8.83
C GLY A 245 -1.48 3.67 -8.49
N THR A 246 -1.56 2.80 -9.51
CA THR A 246 -1.40 1.35 -9.35
C THR A 246 0.00 0.92 -8.93
N ILE A 247 0.98 1.83 -8.92
CA ILE A 247 2.37 1.54 -8.51
C ILE A 247 2.69 2.34 -7.26
N SER A 248 2.46 3.65 -7.29
CA SER A 248 2.89 4.54 -6.22
C SER A 248 2.03 4.40 -4.96
N GLY A 249 0.76 4.02 -5.11
CA GLY A 249 -0.15 3.82 -3.99
C GLY A 249 -0.40 5.07 -3.13
N SER A 250 0.05 6.24 -3.58
CA SER A 250 0.00 7.52 -2.87
C SER A 250 -0.57 8.60 -3.79
N GLY A 251 -1.73 9.14 -3.42
CA GLY A 251 -2.41 10.14 -4.25
C GLY A 251 -1.63 11.45 -4.33
N VAL A 252 -1.11 11.96 -3.21
CA VAL A 252 -0.34 13.21 -3.19
C VAL A 252 0.98 13.06 -3.95
N ALA A 253 1.68 11.92 -3.80
CA ALA A 253 2.88 11.65 -4.59
C ALA A 253 2.58 11.61 -6.09
N ASN A 254 1.46 10.98 -6.47
CA ASN A 254 1.03 10.91 -7.84
C ASN A 254 0.74 12.30 -8.43
N VAL A 255 0.08 13.20 -7.67
CA VAL A 255 -0.14 14.60 -8.09
C VAL A 255 1.17 15.32 -8.38
N VAL A 256 2.19 15.15 -7.53
CA VAL A 256 3.47 15.86 -7.75
C VAL A 256 4.30 15.22 -8.87
N THR A 257 4.15 13.93 -9.14
CA THR A 257 4.88 13.25 -10.22
C THR A 257 4.22 13.41 -11.59
N VAL A 258 2.93 13.08 -11.70
CA VAL A 258 2.20 13.10 -12.98
C VAL A 258 1.70 14.51 -13.28
N GLY A 259 1.25 15.22 -12.25
CA GLY A 259 0.74 16.59 -12.34
C GLY A 259 1.76 17.60 -12.86
N GLN A 260 3.05 17.41 -12.58
CA GLN A 260 4.14 18.22 -13.14
C GLN A 260 4.09 18.29 -14.67
N PHE A 261 3.63 17.22 -15.32
CA PHE A 261 3.47 17.17 -16.77
C PHE A 261 2.03 17.45 -17.22
N THR A 262 1.04 16.85 -16.56
CA THR A 262 -0.36 16.87 -17.02
C THR A 262 -1.06 18.20 -16.75
N ILE A 263 -0.77 18.88 -15.63
CA ILE A 263 -1.38 20.18 -15.30
C ILE A 263 -0.94 21.25 -16.31
N PRO A 264 0.36 21.43 -16.61
CA PRO A 264 0.78 22.37 -17.66
C PRO A 264 0.24 21.99 -19.04
N LEU A 265 0.14 20.71 -19.36
CA LEU A 265 -0.42 20.25 -20.63
C LEU A 265 -1.90 20.64 -20.78
N MET A 266 -2.72 20.37 -19.74
CA MET A 266 -4.14 20.73 -19.73
C MET A 266 -4.36 22.24 -19.86
N THR A 267 -3.60 23.04 -19.10
CA THR A 267 -3.71 24.50 -19.10
C THR A 267 -3.27 25.13 -20.42
N LYS A 268 -2.14 24.69 -21.00
CA LYS A 268 -1.70 25.11 -22.34
C LYS A 268 -2.73 24.79 -23.43
N PHE A 269 -3.49 23.72 -23.25
CA PHE A 269 -4.54 23.31 -24.18
C PHE A 269 -5.87 24.07 -23.99
N GLY A 270 -5.99 24.89 -22.94
CA GLY A 270 -7.14 25.77 -22.72
C GLY A 270 -8.08 25.37 -21.58
N TYR A 271 -7.74 24.35 -20.77
CA TYR A 271 -8.48 24.09 -19.54
C TYR A 271 -8.27 25.21 -18.52
N ARG A 272 -9.33 25.49 -17.74
CA ARG A 272 -9.20 26.39 -16.60
C ARG A 272 -8.19 25.82 -15.62
N ARG A 273 -7.34 26.72 -15.17
CA ARG A 273 -6.29 26.50 -14.18
C ARG A 273 -6.70 25.63 -12.98
N ALA A 274 -7.70 26.09 -12.24
CA ALA A 274 -8.26 25.35 -11.10
C ALA A 274 -8.91 23.99 -11.48
N PHE A 275 -9.49 23.88 -12.68
CA PHE A 275 -10.08 22.62 -13.14
C PHE A 275 -8.98 21.60 -13.46
N ALA A 276 -7.88 22.01 -14.10
CA ALA A 276 -6.74 21.14 -14.39
C ALA A 276 -6.13 20.57 -13.10
N ALA A 277 -5.89 21.43 -12.10
CA ALA A 277 -5.42 21.01 -10.78
C ALA A 277 -6.42 20.06 -10.09
N GLY A 278 -7.73 20.35 -10.16
CA GLY A 278 -8.78 19.51 -9.59
C GLY A 278 -8.90 18.14 -10.26
N VAL A 279 -8.76 18.07 -11.60
CA VAL A 279 -8.75 16.81 -12.35
C VAL A 279 -7.56 15.95 -11.94
N GLU A 280 -6.37 16.55 -11.88
CA GLU A 280 -5.16 15.84 -11.48
C GLU A 280 -5.26 15.34 -10.03
N ALA A 281 -5.69 16.19 -9.10
CA ALA A 281 -5.90 15.81 -7.70
C ALA A 281 -6.91 14.65 -7.58
N THR A 282 -8.05 14.75 -8.26
CA THR A 282 -9.09 13.70 -8.23
C THR A 282 -8.55 12.40 -8.83
N ALA A 283 -7.97 12.43 -10.02
CA ALA A 283 -7.44 11.25 -10.69
C ALA A 283 -6.33 10.57 -9.88
N SER A 284 -5.44 11.36 -9.29
CA SER A 284 -4.34 10.86 -8.47
C SER A 284 -4.83 10.22 -7.17
N MET A 285 -5.81 10.81 -6.50
CA MET A 285 -6.41 10.23 -5.28
C MET A 285 -7.15 8.92 -5.58
N GLY A 286 -7.84 8.84 -6.72
CA GLY A 286 -8.42 7.58 -7.22
C GLY A 286 -7.37 6.48 -7.46
N GLY A 287 -6.12 6.85 -7.73
CA GLY A 287 -5.03 5.91 -7.91
C GLY A 287 -4.83 4.97 -6.73
N GLN A 288 -5.14 5.41 -5.51
CA GLN A 288 -4.96 4.63 -4.28
C GLN A 288 -5.91 3.44 -4.17
N ILE A 289 -7.06 3.49 -4.86
CA ILE A 289 -8.03 2.39 -4.91
C ILE A 289 -7.86 1.50 -6.13
N MET A 290 -7.00 1.87 -7.08
CA MET A 290 -6.89 1.18 -8.37
C MET A 290 -6.02 -0.09 -8.24
N PRO A 291 -6.58 -1.28 -8.53
CA PRO A 291 -5.81 -2.51 -8.73
C PRO A 291 -4.68 -2.36 -9.76
N PRO A 292 -3.57 -3.11 -9.64
CA PRO A 292 -3.46 -4.34 -8.87
C PRO A 292 -2.46 -4.32 -7.70
N VAL A 293 -1.71 -3.23 -7.49
CA VAL A 293 -0.89 -3.04 -6.27
C VAL A 293 -1.64 -2.20 -5.24
N MET A 294 -2.46 -1.24 -5.71
CA MET A 294 -3.21 -0.31 -4.86
C MET A 294 -2.28 0.43 -3.88
N GLY A 295 -2.86 1.22 -2.98
CA GLY A 295 -2.10 1.81 -1.87
C GLY A 295 -1.58 0.79 -0.85
N ALA A 296 -0.62 1.23 -0.04
CA ALA A 296 -0.17 0.56 1.19
C ALA A 296 -1.33 0.16 2.14
N VAL A 297 -2.50 0.79 2.00
CA VAL A 297 -3.71 0.45 2.73
C VAL A 297 -4.26 -0.94 2.38
N ALA A 298 -4.24 -1.36 1.10
CA ALA A 298 -4.74 -2.68 0.71
C ALA A 298 -3.97 -3.81 1.41
N PHE A 299 -2.69 -3.58 1.58
CA PHE A 299 -1.73 -4.41 2.31
C PHE A 299 -2.02 -4.47 3.83
N ILE A 300 -2.33 -3.33 4.44
CA ILE A 300 -2.76 -3.28 5.86
C ILE A 300 -4.12 -3.97 6.04
N MET A 301 -5.03 -3.78 5.09
CA MET A 301 -6.35 -4.39 5.12
C MET A 301 -6.27 -5.91 5.00
N ALA A 302 -5.41 -6.45 4.13
CA ALA A 302 -5.20 -7.89 3.98
C ALA A 302 -4.81 -8.52 5.31
N GLU A 303 -3.83 -7.89 5.96
CA GLU A 303 -3.29 -8.32 7.25
C GLU A 303 -4.31 -8.22 8.37
N THR A 304 -4.95 -7.05 8.50
CA THR A 304 -5.93 -6.79 9.57
C THR A 304 -7.13 -7.71 9.47
N LEU A 305 -7.54 -8.08 8.25
CA LEU A 305 -8.67 -8.98 8.01
C LEU A 305 -8.29 -10.46 7.99
N GLY A 306 -7.00 -10.79 7.92
CA GLY A 306 -6.52 -12.16 7.70
C GLY A 306 -7.00 -12.76 6.37
N VAL A 307 -7.20 -11.93 5.34
CA VAL A 307 -7.66 -12.37 4.01
C VAL A 307 -6.56 -12.25 2.97
N GLN A 308 -6.62 -13.10 1.94
CA GLN A 308 -5.69 -12.99 0.82
C GLN A 308 -5.86 -11.64 0.12
N TYR A 309 -4.73 -11.02 -0.24
CA TYR A 309 -4.69 -9.74 -0.94
C TYR A 309 -5.53 -9.74 -2.23
N SER A 310 -5.59 -10.85 -2.95
CA SER A 310 -6.42 -11.01 -4.16
C SER A 310 -7.91 -10.72 -3.91
N GLU A 311 -8.44 -11.02 -2.73
CA GLU A 311 -9.85 -10.77 -2.39
C GLU A 311 -10.13 -9.27 -2.27
N ILE A 312 -9.17 -8.53 -1.72
CA ILE A 312 -9.21 -7.07 -1.61
C ILE A 312 -9.16 -6.44 -3.00
N VAL A 313 -8.28 -6.93 -3.87
CA VAL A 313 -8.16 -6.46 -5.25
C VAL A 313 -9.46 -6.68 -6.03
N LYS A 314 -10.06 -7.88 -5.92
CA LYS A 314 -11.35 -8.19 -6.55
C LYS A 314 -12.46 -7.25 -6.06
N ALA A 315 -12.51 -6.99 -4.75
CA ALA A 315 -13.47 -6.07 -4.16
C ALA A 315 -13.28 -4.62 -4.61
N ALA A 316 -12.05 -4.18 -4.84
CA ALA A 316 -11.72 -2.81 -5.25
C ALA A 316 -11.89 -2.55 -6.76
N ALA A 317 -11.85 -3.58 -7.61
CA ALA A 317 -11.86 -3.43 -9.06
C ALA A 317 -13.09 -2.67 -9.60
N ILE A 318 -14.29 -3.05 -9.18
CA ILE A 318 -15.53 -2.41 -9.65
C ILE A 318 -15.58 -0.94 -9.20
N PRO A 319 -15.39 -0.61 -7.91
CA PRO A 319 -15.36 0.78 -7.45
C PRO A 319 -14.29 1.64 -8.14
N ALA A 320 -13.09 1.11 -8.35
CA ALA A 320 -12.03 1.82 -9.05
C ALA A 320 -12.40 2.14 -10.50
N ILE A 321 -12.93 1.16 -11.25
CA ILE A 321 -13.37 1.38 -12.63
C ILE A 321 -14.47 2.44 -12.67
N LEU A 322 -15.46 2.37 -11.77
CA LEU A 322 -16.55 3.35 -11.69
C LEU A 322 -16.03 4.76 -11.35
N TYR A 323 -15.08 4.87 -10.43
CA TYR A 323 -14.44 6.13 -10.06
C TYR A 323 -13.76 6.78 -11.28
N PHE A 324 -12.89 6.04 -11.96
CA PHE A 324 -12.17 6.57 -13.13
C PHE A 324 -13.07 6.78 -14.34
N ALA A 325 -14.09 5.95 -14.55
CA ALA A 325 -15.10 6.17 -15.58
C ALA A 325 -15.87 7.48 -15.32
N SER A 326 -16.22 7.76 -14.06
CA SER A 326 -16.89 9.00 -13.67
C SER A 326 -15.99 10.22 -13.86
N ALA A 327 -14.72 10.14 -13.44
CA ALA A 327 -13.73 11.20 -13.68
C ALA A 327 -13.52 11.45 -15.18
N PHE A 328 -13.37 10.39 -15.96
CA PHE A 328 -13.21 10.43 -17.42
C PHE A 328 -14.43 11.04 -18.12
N TRP A 329 -15.63 10.73 -17.64
CA TRP A 329 -16.88 11.29 -18.16
C TRP A 329 -16.99 12.79 -17.85
N MET A 330 -16.69 13.19 -16.60
CA MET A 330 -16.73 14.60 -16.18
C MET A 330 -15.77 15.46 -17.01
N VAL A 331 -14.54 15.01 -17.26
CA VAL A 331 -13.61 15.76 -18.11
C VAL A 331 -14.07 15.84 -19.56
N HIS A 332 -14.76 14.82 -20.07
CA HIS A 332 -15.31 14.83 -21.42
C HIS A 332 -16.46 15.85 -21.57
N LEU A 333 -17.34 15.94 -20.57
CA LEU A 333 -18.44 16.90 -20.54
C LEU A 333 -17.92 18.33 -20.40
N GLU A 334 -17.01 18.59 -19.46
CA GLU A 334 -16.42 19.93 -19.27
C GLU A 334 -15.70 20.39 -20.53
N ALA A 335 -14.96 19.48 -21.18
CA ALA A 335 -14.18 19.76 -22.38
C ALA A 335 -15.01 20.47 -23.43
N GLY A 336 -16.22 20.00 -23.73
CA GLY A 336 -17.01 20.71 -24.73
C GLY A 336 -18.31 21.33 -24.29
N LYS A 337 -18.50 21.56 -22.99
CA LYS A 337 -19.05 22.84 -22.55
C LYS A 337 -18.16 24.01 -22.98
N HIS A 338 -16.84 23.81 -23.06
CA HIS A 338 -15.85 24.84 -23.39
C HIS A 338 -15.27 24.74 -24.82
N GLY A 339 -15.84 23.89 -25.68
CA GLY A 339 -15.37 23.72 -27.07
C GLY A 339 -13.96 23.16 -27.25
N LEU A 340 -13.34 22.55 -26.21
CA LEU A 340 -12.00 21.99 -26.27
C LEU A 340 -11.97 20.69 -27.09
N VAL A 341 -11.23 20.70 -28.20
CA VAL A 341 -11.08 19.56 -29.14
C VAL A 341 -9.94 18.63 -28.71
N GLY A 342 -9.46 17.75 -29.59
CA GLY A 342 -8.28 16.90 -29.34
C GLY A 342 -6.99 17.52 -29.86
N MET A 343 -5.84 17.00 -29.41
CA MET A 343 -4.52 17.43 -29.87
C MET A 343 -4.23 17.03 -31.33
N LYS A 344 -3.28 17.73 -31.97
CA LYS A 344 -2.85 17.43 -33.33
C LYS A 344 -2.07 16.11 -33.36
N ARG A 345 -2.21 15.34 -34.45
CA ARG A 345 -1.51 14.05 -34.60
C ARG A 345 0.02 14.16 -34.50
N SER A 346 0.59 15.30 -34.90
CA SER A 346 2.05 15.56 -34.85
C SER A 346 2.61 15.72 -33.44
N GLU A 347 1.76 16.08 -32.46
CA GLU A 347 2.15 16.35 -31.07
C GLU A 347 1.97 15.11 -30.18
N ILE A 348 1.48 14.00 -30.75
CA ILE A 348 1.08 12.81 -29.99
C ILE A 348 2.04 11.66 -30.30
N PRO A 349 2.68 11.05 -29.29
CA PRO A 349 3.48 9.85 -29.48
C PRO A 349 2.61 8.67 -29.90
N SER A 350 3.19 7.73 -30.65
CA SER A 350 2.50 6.48 -30.99
C SER A 350 2.46 5.57 -29.76
N ALA A 351 1.27 5.32 -29.21
CA ALA A 351 1.08 4.40 -28.08
C ALA A 351 1.65 2.99 -28.39
N TRP A 352 1.42 2.49 -29.60
CA TRP A 352 1.95 1.18 -30.01
C TRP A 352 3.49 1.17 -30.04
N LYS A 353 4.11 2.22 -30.60
CA LYS A 353 5.58 2.32 -30.62
C LYS A 353 6.14 2.43 -29.20
N ALA A 354 5.50 3.21 -28.33
CA ALA A 354 5.90 3.34 -26.93
C ALA A 354 5.84 1.99 -26.20
N LEU A 355 4.72 1.27 -26.36
CA LEU A 355 4.52 -0.06 -25.79
C LEU A 355 5.56 -1.05 -26.30
N VAL A 356 5.72 -1.21 -27.62
CA VAL A 356 6.71 -2.14 -28.20
C VAL A 356 8.14 -1.79 -27.79
N THR A 357 8.46 -0.52 -27.55
CA THR A 357 9.81 -0.12 -27.14
C THR A 357 10.09 -0.41 -25.67
N ARG A 358 9.09 -0.31 -24.79
CA ARG A 358 9.27 -0.41 -23.32
C ARG A 358 8.40 -1.49 -22.64
N TRP A 359 7.86 -2.44 -23.41
CA TRP A 359 6.94 -3.48 -22.90
C TRP A 359 7.55 -4.30 -21.76
N TYR A 360 8.87 -4.49 -21.78
CA TYR A 360 9.60 -5.24 -20.77
C TYR A 360 9.45 -4.63 -19.35
N LEU A 361 9.17 -3.32 -19.24
CA LEU A 361 8.89 -2.68 -17.95
C LEU A 361 7.54 -3.10 -17.35
N VAL A 362 6.64 -3.67 -18.15
CA VAL A 362 5.36 -4.22 -17.68
C VAL A 362 5.57 -5.60 -17.05
N LEU A 363 6.66 -6.31 -17.38
CA LEU A 363 6.92 -7.68 -16.88
C LEU A 363 7.01 -7.76 -15.36
N PRO A 364 7.75 -6.90 -14.64
CA PRO A 364 7.78 -6.93 -13.18
C PRO A 364 6.41 -6.74 -12.54
N LEU A 365 5.62 -5.79 -13.06
CA LEU A 365 4.27 -5.56 -12.59
C LEU A 365 3.39 -6.79 -12.88
N ALA A 366 3.43 -7.33 -14.09
CA ALA A 366 2.64 -8.51 -14.45
C ALA A 366 3.00 -9.75 -13.60
N ALA A 367 4.28 -9.97 -13.33
CA ALA A 367 4.76 -11.06 -12.47
C ALA A 367 4.28 -10.89 -11.03
N LEU A 368 4.39 -9.69 -10.49
CA LEU A 368 3.92 -9.34 -9.15
C LEU A 368 2.41 -9.59 -9.02
N VAL A 369 1.63 -9.12 -10.00
CA VAL A 369 0.18 -9.33 -10.03
C VAL A 369 -0.16 -10.81 -10.11
N TYR A 370 0.49 -11.54 -11.01
CA TYR A 370 0.29 -12.97 -11.13
C TYR A 370 0.52 -13.70 -9.79
N MET A 371 1.64 -13.40 -9.12
CA MET A 371 1.96 -14.00 -7.82
C MET A 371 0.92 -13.66 -6.75
N LEU A 372 0.46 -12.41 -6.66
CA LEU A 372 -0.57 -12.02 -5.71
C LEU A 372 -1.91 -12.73 -5.95
N PHE A 373 -2.27 -12.98 -7.20
CA PHE A 373 -3.50 -13.71 -7.56
C PHE A 373 -3.38 -15.22 -7.38
N GLU A 374 -2.17 -15.79 -7.45
CA GLU A 374 -1.86 -17.18 -7.09
C GLU A 374 -1.75 -17.38 -5.57
N GLY A 375 -1.92 -16.33 -4.77
CA GLY A 375 -1.93 -16.40 -3.31
C GLY A 375 -0.54 -16.43 -2.68
N PHE A 376 0.50 -15.98 -3.39
CA PHE A 376 1.80 -15.72 -2.76
C PHE A 376 1.72 -14.54 -1.80
N THR A 377 2.58 -14.53 -0.78
CA THR A 377 2.63 -13.43 0.18
C THR A 377 3.05 -12.12 -0.50
N PRO A 378 2.53 -10.96 -0.06
CA PRO A 378 2.97 -9.66 -0.56
C PRO A 378 4.49 -9.45 -0.45
N LEU A 379 5.09 -9.90 0.64
CA LEU A 379 6.54 -9.85 0.87
C LEU A 379 7.31 -10.56 -0.26
N TYR A 380 6.90 -11.78 -0.59
CA TYR A 380 7.52 -12.59 -1.63
C TYR A 380 7.28 -12.00 -3.03
N ALA A 381 6.04 -11.61 -3.34
CA ALA A 381 5.69 -11.02 -4.64
C ALA A 381 6.43 -9.70 -4.89
N GLY A 382 6.52 -8.84 -3.87
CA GLY A 382 7.29 -7.59 -3.92
C GLY A 382 8.79 -7.83 -4.11
N SER A 383 9.36 -8.80 -3.38
CA SER A 383 10.78 -9.19 -3.52
C SER A 383 11.11 -9.70 -4.92
N MET A 384 10.27 -10.56 -5.49
CA MET A 384 10.43 -11.09 -6.84
C MET A 384 10.25 -10.00 -7.90
N GLY A 385 9.24 -9.14 -7.75
CA GLY A 385 9.02 -7.99 -8.63
C GLY A 385 10.21 -7.02 -8.63
N LEU A 386 10.77 -6.72 -7.46
CA LEU A 386 11.97 -5.91 -7.33
C LEU A 386 13.18 -6.60 -7.99
N ALA A 387 13.43 -7.88 -7.69
CA ALA A 387 14.54 -8.61 -8.29
C ALA A 387 14.47 -8.64 -9.82
N LEU A 388 13.27 -8.83 -10.39
CA LEU A 388 13.06 -8.78 -11.82
C LEU A 388 13.30 -7.37 -12.39
N THR A 389 12.85 -6.32 -11.70
CA THR A 389 13.08 -4.93 -12.12
C THR A 389 14.58 -4.59 -12.13
N VAL A 390 15.30 -4.93 -11.06
CA VAL A 390 16.76 -4.74 -10.97
C VAL A 390 17.46 -5.53 -12.08
N THR A 391 17.06 -6.78 -12.29
CA THR A 391 17.59 -7.64 -13.36
C THR A 391 17.42 -7.01 -14.74
N LEU A 392 16.26 -6.41 -15.02
CA LEU A 392 15.99 -5.73 -16.28
C LEU A 392 16.85 -4.47 -16.45
N ILE A 393 16.99 -3.65 -15.41
CA ILE A 393 17.83 -2.44 -15.43
C ILE A 393 19.30 -2.81 -15.71
N LEU A 394 19.84 -3.77 -14.95
CA LEU A 394 21.23 -4.20 -15.10
C LEU A 394 21.45 -4.91 -16.44
N GLY A 395 20.56 -5.81 -16.84
CA GLY A 395 20.63 -6.51 -18.13
C GLY A 395 20.54 -5.56 -19.33
N ALA A 396 19.69 -4.54 -19.27
CA ALA A 396 19.63 -3.49 -20.30
C ALA A 396 20.95 -2.70 -20.36
N SER A 397 21.54 -2.37 -19.22
CA SER A 397 22.85 -1.70 -19.17
C SER A 397 23.98 -2.56 -19.73
N ILE A 398 24.02 -3.86 -19.42
CA ILE A 398 25.01 -4.81 -19.92
C ILE A 398 24.91 -4.92 -21.44
N THR A 399 23.70 -5.09 -21.96
CA THR A 399 23.45 -5.28 -23.40
C THR A 399 23.59 -3.99 -24.20
N ALA A 400 23.42 -2.81 -23.58
CA ALA A 400 23.62 -1.52 -24.24
C ALA A 400 25.05 -1.38 -24.81
N GLY A 401 26.06 -1.91 -24.13
CA GLY A 401 27.47 -1.88 -24.57
C GLY A 401 27.84 -2.90 -25.66
N ALA A 402 26.98 -3.86 -25.98
CA ALA A 402 27.25 -4.87 -27.02
C ALA A 402 26.99 -4.34 -28.43
N SER A 403 27.95 -4.54 -29.34
CA SER A 403 27.92 -4.03 -30.72
C SER A 403 27.01 -4.83 -31.67
N SER A 404 26.77 -6.12 -31.40
CA SER A 404 25.95 -6.98 -32.24
C SER A 404 24.61 -7.34 -31.58
N MET A 405 23.55 -7.36 -32.38
CA MET A 405 22.23 -7.82 -31.94
C MET A 405 22.27 -9.27 -31.44
N VAL A 406 23.16 -10.10 -32.00
CA VAL A 406 23.34 -11.50 -31.63
C VAL A 406 23.77 -11.64 -30.17
N ILE A 407 24.77 -10.86 -29.72
CA ILE A 407 25.25 -10.90 -28.33
C ILE A 407 24.14 -10.48 -27.36
N ARG A 408 23.34 -9.47 -27.72
CA ARG A 408 22.19 -9.04 -26.91
C ARG A 408 21.16 -10.16 -26.76
N THR A 409 20.82 -10.84 -27.86
CA THR A 409 19.88 -11.97 -27.83
C THR A 409 20.42 -13.13 -27.01
N ILE A 410 21.70 -13.50 -27.17
CA ILE A 410 22.34 -14.57 -26.40
C ILE A 410 22.29 -14.26 -24.90
N PHE A 411 22.59 -13.03 -24.50
CA PHE A 411 22.53 -12.63 -23.09
C PHE A 411 21.13 -12.82 -22.49
N TRP A 412 20.09 -12.29 -23.16
CA TRP A 412 18.72 -12.40 -22.65
C TRP A 412 18.19 -13.85 -22.65
N VAL A 413 18.54 -14.64 -23.67
CA VAL A 413 18.19 -16.07 -23.70
C VAL A 413 18.92 -16.84 -22.61
N GLY A 414 20.22 -16.58 -22.40
CA GLY A 414 21.01 -17.19 -21.33
C GLY A 414 20.46 -16.86 -19.95
N LEU A 415 20.13 -15.59 -19.70
CA LEU A 415 19.52 -15.15 -18.46
C LEU A 415 18.15 -15.81 -18.23
N ALA A 416 17.32 -15.91 -19.28
CA ALA A 416 16.03 -16.60 -19.21
C ALA A 416 16.20 -18.10 -18.88
N LEU A 417 17.22 -18.77 -19.44
CA LEU A 417 17.53 -20.16 -19.12
C LEU A 417 18.01 -20.33 -17.67
N VAL A 418 18.82 -19.40 -17.15
CA VAL A 418 19.24 -19.40 -15.73
C VAL A 418 18.02 -19.26 -14.83
N VAL A 419 17.15 -18.29 -15.09
CA VAL A 419 15.91 -18.10 -14.32
C VAL A 419 15.00 -19.34 -14.42
N ALA A 420 14.87 -19.93 -15.61
CA ALA A 420 14.08 -21.15 -15.81
C ALA A 420 14.67 -22.40 -15.14
N ALA A 421 15.99 -22.46 -14.98
CA ALA A 421 16.65 -23.52 -14.21
C ALA A 421 16.38 -23.34 -12.71
N LEU A 422 16.50 -22.11 -12.21
CA LEU A 422 16.24 -21.77 -10.81
C LEU A 422 14.77 -21.94 -10.41
N SER A 423 13.82 -21.84 -11.36
CA SER A 423 12.39 -22.00 -11.07
C SER A 423 11.93 -23.46 -10.98
N ARG A 424 12.75 -24.46 -11.37
CA ARG A 424 12.34 -25.87 -11.43
C ARG A 424 11.91 -26.44 -10.09
N ASP A 425 12.60 -26.06 -9.01
CA ASP A 425 12.34 -26.53 -7.65
C ASP A 425 11.58 -25.49 -6.80
N GLY A 426 11.04 -24.46 -7.46
CA GLY A 426 10.45 -23.28 -6.81
C GLY A 426 11.45 -22.12 -6.74
N LEU A 427 10.94 -20.90 -6.93
CA LEU A 427 11.75 -19.68 -6.91
C LEU A 427 12.09 -19.29 -5.47
N GLN A 428 13.19 -19.83 -4.95
CA GLN A 428 13.71 -19.41 -3.65
C GLN A 428 14.35 -18.01 -3.75
N ILE A 429 14.24 -17.20 -2.69
CA ILE A 429 14.76 -15.82 -2.70
C ILE A 429 16.29 -15.79 -2.84
N VAL A 430 17.00 -16.70 -2.14
CA VAL A 430 18.47 -16.71 -2.10
C VAL A 430 19.10 -16.96 -3.48
N PRO A 431 18.70 -17.97 -4.27
CA PRO A 431 19.19 -18.13 -5.64
C PRO A 431 18.89 -16.93 -6.54
N VAL A 432 17.70 -16.34 -6.44
CA VAL A 432 17.35 -15.13 -7.22
C VAL A 432 18.25 -13.96 -6.84
N ALA A 433 18.49 -13.75 -5.55
CA ALA A 433 19.41 -12.73 -5.05
C ALA A 433 20.85 -12.97 -5.56
N SER A 434 21.28 -14.23 -5.67
CA SER A 434 22.61 -14.57 -6.23
C SER A 434 22.76 -14.20 -7.71
N VAL A 435 21.70 -14.35 -8.51
CA VAL A 435 21.68 -13.90 -9.92
C VAL A 435 21.79 -12.39 -9.99
N VAL A 436 21.02 -11.66 -9.18
CA VAL A 436 21.10 -10.20 -9.10
C VAL A 436 22.50 -9.76 -8.68
N ALA A 437 23.09 -10.41 -7.67
CA ALA A 437 24.47 -10.14 -7.24
C ALA A 437 25.48 -10.38 -8.37
N GLY A 438 25.35 -11.49 -9.10
CA GLY A 438 26.17 -11.77 -10.28
C GLY A 438 26.05 -10.69 -11.36
N LEU A 439 24.84 -10.23 -11.65
CA LEU A 439 24.58 -9.14 -12.60
C LEU A 439 25.18 -7.80 -12.13
N ILE A 440 25.12 -7.50 -10.83
CA ILE A 440 25.77 -6.32 -10.25
C ILE A 440 27.28 -6.37 -10.49
N VAL A 441 27.91 -7.51 -10.20
CA VAL A 441 29.34 -7.73 -10.42
C VAL A 441 29.69 -7.55 -11.90
N ILE A 442 28.97 -8.22 -12.80
CA ILE A 442 29.19 -8.09 -14.26
C ILE A 442 29.05 -6.64 -14.73
N THR A 443 28.00 -5.94 -14.26
CA THR A 443 27.73 -4.54 -14.63
C THR A 443 28.86 -3.62 -14.16
N ALA A 444 29.51 -3.91 -13.04
CA ALA A 444 30.63 -3.12 -12.53
C ALA A 444 31.85 -3.12 -13.47
N PHE A 445 32.04 -4.18 -14.27
CA PHE A 445 33.17 -4.32 -15.19
C PHE A 445 32.87 -3.83 -16.63
N ILE A 446 31.65 -3.38 -16.92
CA ILE A 446 31.24 -2.98 -18.28
C ILE A 446 31.29 -1.46 -18.45
N ARG A 447 31.74 -1.01 -19.64
CA ARG A 447 31.74 0.41 -20.02
C ARG A 447 30.33 1.00 -19.95
N GLY A 448 30.12 1.97 -19.07
CA GLY A 448 28.81 2.60 -18.82
C GLY A 448 27.98 1.93 -17.71
N GLY A 449 28.36 0.74 -17.23
CA GLY A 449 27.63 0.00 -16.20
C GLY A 449 27.62 0.69 -14.83
N PHE A 450 28.66 1.47 -14.51
CA PHE A 450 28.67 2.31 -13.31
C PHE A 450 27.49 3.30 -13.22
N LYS A 451 26.93 3.75 -14.36
CA LYS A 451 25.75 4.60 -14.37
C LYS A 451 24.52 3.84 -13.87
N ALA A 452 24.29 2.63 -14.36
CA ALA A 452 23.19 1.79 -13.92
C ALA A 452 23.33 1.39 -12.44
N LEU A 453 24.54 1.03 -11.99
CA LEU A 453 24.77 0.75 -10.57
C LEU A 453 24.52 1.97 -9.68
N ARG A 454 24.90 3.16 -10.15
CA ARG A 454 24.59 4.42 -9.46
C ARG A 454 23.08 4.66 -9.41
N GLU A 455 22.35 4.42 -10.48
CA GLU A 455 20.88 4.53 -10.51
C GLU A 455 20.21 3.56 -9.53
N CYS A 456 20.66 2.30 -9.47
CA CYS A 456 20.16 1.32 -8.48
C CYS A 456 20.47 1.76 -7.05
N ARG A 457 21.71 2.19 -6.78
CA ARG A 457 22.14 2.66 -5.46
C ARG A 457 21.36 3.90 -5.02
N ASP A 458 21.13 4.84 -5.93
CA ASP A 458 20.34 6.05 -5.66
C ASP A 458 18.85 5.71 -5.45
N ALA A 459 18.31 4.68 -6.12
CA ALA A 459 16.95 4.19 -5.86
C ALA A 459 16.79 3.60 -4.45
N LEU A 460 17.80 2.86 -3.94
CA LEU A 460 17.79 2.37 -2.56
C LEU A 460 17.67 3.54 -1.56
N ALA A 461 18.48 4.58 -1.73
CA ALA A 461 18.48 5.74 -0.84
C ALA A 461 17.16 6.53 -0.95
N GLU A 462 16.66 6.77 -2.16
CA GLU A 462 15.43 7.53 -2.37
C GLU A 462 14.21 6.80 -1.81
N SER A 463 14.18 5.47 -1.94
CA SER A 463 13.09 4.65 -1.37
C SER A 463 13.07 4.73 0.15
N ALA A 464 14.24 4.70 0.79
CA ALA A 464 14.34 4.89 2.23
C ALA A 464 13.82 6.27 2.65
N LYS A 465 14.12 7.33 1.88
CA LYS A 465 13.59 8.69 2.12
C LYS A 465 12.05 8.72 1.99
N SER A 466 11.50 8.12 0.94
CA SER A 466 10.06 8.06 0.69
C SER A 466 9.31 7.22 1.73
N ALA A 467 9.95 6.20 2.31
CA ALA A 467 9.36 5.37 3.35
C ALA A 467 9.18 6.10 4.70
N ILE A 468 9.90 7.19 4.95
CA ILE A 468 9.87 7.91 6.23
C ILE A 468 8.47 8.38 6.59
N THR A 469 7.80 9.07 5.66
CA THR A 469 6.46 9.62 5.90
C THR A 469 5.44 8.51 6.17
N VAL A 470 5.50 7.42 5.41
CA VAL A 470 4.61 6.27 5.59
C VAL A 470 4.88 5.56 6.92
N GLY A 471 6.15 5.33 7.25
CA GLY A 471 6.54 4.64 8.47
C GLY A 471 6.22 5.43 9.74
N MET A 472 6.53 6.73 9.79
CA MET A 472 6.21 7.58 10.94
C MET A 472 4.69 7.67 11.18
N ALA A 473 3.92 7.71 10.10
CA ALA A 473 2.47 7.65 10.13
C ALA A 473 1.96 6.32 10.74
N CYS A 474 2.57 5.20 10.35
CA CYS A 474 2.24 3.88 10.91
C CYS A 474 2.58 3.79 12.40
N ALA A 475 3.72 4.38 12.82
CA ALA A 475 4.13 4.37 14.22
C ALA A 475 3.14 5.13 15.11
N ILE A 476 2.84 6.40 14.81
CA ILE A 476 2.01 7.23 15.69
C ILE A 476 0.56 6.73 15.79
N VAL A 477 0.02 6.12 14.72
CA VAL A 477 -1.32 5.54 14.71
C VAL A 477 -1.43 4.35 15.67
N GLY A 478 -0.31 3.73 16.04
CA GLY A 478 -0.23 2.79 17.14
C GLY A 478 -0.84 3.30 18.44
N VAL A 479 -0.82 4.62 18.69
CA VAL A 479 -1.51 5.22 19.85
C VAL A 479 -3.01 4.95 19.79
N ILE A 480 -3.60 5.05 18.61
CA ILE A 480 -5.04 4.87 18.40
C ILE A 480 -5.43 3.40 18.58
N ILE A 481 -4.64 2.48 18.02
CA ILE A 481 -4.87 1.05 18.22
C ILE A 481 -4.74 0.68 19.70
N GLY A 482 -3.68 1.15 20.37
CA GLY A 482 -3.44 0.91 21.79
C GLY A 482 -4.57 1.42 22.68
N ILE A 483 -5.04 2.67 22.47
CA ILE A 483 -6.19 3.16 23.25
C ILE A 483 -7.45 2.34 22.98
N MET A 484 -7.69 1.92 21.74
CA MET A 484 -8.91 1.21 21.39
C MET A 484 -8.95 -0.17 22.04
N SER A 485 -7.81 -0.87 22.06
CA SER A 485 -7.66 -2.17 22.72
C SER A 485 -7.86 -2.07 24.23
N GLN A 486 -7.28 -1.04 24.86
CA GLN A 486 -7.27 -0.93 26.32
C GLN A 486 -8.53 -0.26 26.89
N THR A 487 -9.04 0.80 26.27
CA THR A 487 -10.18 1.57 26.82
C THR A 487 -11.54 1.04 26.36
N GLY A 488 -11.58 0.26 25.27
CA GLY A 488 -12.83 -0.20 24.67
C GLY A 488 -13.60 0.90 23.92
N VAL A 489 -13.02 2.09 23.72
CA VAL A 489 -13.71 3.22 23.08
C VAL A 489 -14.21 2.90 21.66
N GLY A 490 -13.53 2.02 20.93
CA GLY A 490 -13.98 1.53 19.63
C GLY A 490 -15.34 0.84 19.70
N THR A 491 -15.61 0.09 20.76
CA THR A 491 -16.89 -0.55 21.01
C THR A 491 -17.99 0.45 21.30
N ILE A 492 -17.69 1.57 21.98
CA ILE A 492 -18.64 2.64 22.28
C ILE A 492 -19.11 3.32 20.99
N PHE A 493 -18.17 3.78 20.15
CA PHE A 493 -18.49 4.38 18.86
C PHE A 493 -19.22 3.40 17.95
N GLY A 494 -18.80 2.13 17.95
CA GLY A 494 -19.51 1.08 17.22
C GLY A 494 -20.95 0.90 17.71
N GLY A 495 -21.19 0.98 19.02
CA GLY A 495 -22.53 0.94 19.60
C GLY A 495 -23.45 2.07 19.12
N TRP A 496 -22.93 3.30 18.94
CA TRP A 496 -23.71 4.41 18.40
C TRP A 496 -24.13 4.17 16.95
N VAL A 497 -23.22 3.67 16.12
CA VAL A 497 -23.52 3.31 14.72
C VAL A 497 -24.54 2.18 14.66
N ILE A 498 -24.36 1.14 15.49
CA ILE A 498 -25.27 -0.01 15.55
C ILE A 498 -26.67 0.42 15.99
N GLY A 499 -26.80 1.24 17.04
CA GLY A 499 -28.10 1.70 17.53
C GLY A 499 -28.89 2.53 16.51
N LEU A 500 -28.20 3.26 15.63
CA LEU A 500 -28.81 3.92 14.46
C LEU A 500 -29.13 2.92 13.34
N GLY A 501 -28.25 1.93 13.14
CA GLY A 501 -28.34 0.90 12.10
C GLY A 501 -29.45 -0.12 12.31
N GLU A 502 -29.79 -0.46 13.55
CA GLU A 502 -30.95 -1.31 13.88
C GLU A 502 -32.26 -0.75 13.28
N LYS A 503 -32.35 0.57 13.14
CA LYS A 503 -33.51 1.25 12.54
C LYS A 503 -33.40 1.41 11.02
N SER A 504 -32.20 1.62 10.51
CA SER A 504 -31.95 1.76 9.08
C SER A 504 -30.47 1.59 8.73
N LEU A 505 -30.14 0.54 7.98
CA LEU A 505 -28.79 0.33 7.44
C LEU A 505 -28.31 1.54 6.61
N PHE A 506 -29.21 2.17 5.86
CA PHE A 506 -28.88 3.35 5.05
C PHE A 506 -28.40 4.52 5.92
N LEU A 507 -29.05 4.76 7.07
CA LEU A 507 -28.65 5.81 8.00
C LEU A 507 -27.32 5.50 8.69
N ALA A 508 -27.07 4.23 9.03
CA ALA A 508 -25.77 3.79 9.56
C ALA A 508 -24.64 3.98 8.54
N LEU A 509 -24.88 3.72 7.25
CA LEU A 509 -23.92 4.00 6.19
C LEU A 509 -23.64 5.51 6.04
N ILE A 510 -24.66 6.36 6.12
CA ILE A 510 -24.47 7.83 6.11
C ILE A 510 -23.65 8.28 7.32
N MET A 511 -23.98 7.81 8.52
CA MET A 511 -23.23 8.14 9.72
C MET A 511 -21.77 7.68 9.60
N THR A 512 -21.55 6.46 9.12
CA THR A 512 -20.22 5.89 8.90
C THR A 512 -19.44 6.69 7.85
N MET A 513 -20.09 7.14 6.79
CA MET A 513 -19.51 8.02 5.78
C MET A 513 -19.05 9.35 6.41
N LEU A 514 -19.94 10.02 7.15
CA LEU A 514 -19.64 11.31 7.78
C LEU A 514 -18.51 11.17 8.80
N LEU A 515 -18.53 10.10 9.60
CA LEU A 515 -17.48 9.77 10.54
C LEU A 515 -16.14 9.52 9.81
N SER A 516 -16.17 8.76 8.71
CA SER A 516 -14.95 8.46 7.94
C SER A 516 -14.35 9.71 7.28
N ILE A 517 -15.19 10.60 6.76
CA ILE A 517 -14.74 11.88 6.20
C ILE A 517 -14.15 12.75 7.31
N LEU A 518 -14.86 12.90 8.43
CA LEU A 518 -14.44 13.74 9.55
C LEU A 518 -13.08 13.30 10.10
N LEU A 519 -12.94 12.00 10.40
CA LEU A 519 -11.71 11.41 10.92
C LEU A 519 -10.56 11.43 9.90
N GLY A 520 -10.88 11.39 8.61
CA GLY A 520 -9.88 11.47 7.55
C GLY A 520 -9.40 12.88 7.22
N THR A 521 -10.11 13.93 7.66
CA THR A 521 -9.72 15.29 7.31
C THR A 521 -8.36 15.68 7.89
N GLY A 522 -7.42 16.07 7.02
CA GLY A 522 -6.14 16.63 7.47
C GLY A 522 -5.05 15.61 7.77
N ILE A 523 -5.25 14.35 7.39
CA ILE A 523 -4.38 13.25 7.75
C ILE A 523 -4.10 12.38 6.52
N PRO A 524 -2.85 11.93 6.32
CA PRO A 524 -2.51 11.03 5.22
C PRO A 524 -3.32 9.75 5.21
N THR A 525 -3.52 9.21 4.00
CA THR A 525 -4.49 8.14 3.74
C THR A 525 -4.29 6.87 4.56
N ILE A 526 -3.05 6.49 4.87
CA ILE A 526 -2.75 5.27 5.64
C ILE A 526 -3.30 5.37 7.09
N PRO A 527 -2.91 6.38 7.90
CA PRO A 527 -3.56 6.65 9.17
C PRO A 527 -5.06 6.79 9.07
N THR A 528 -5.55 7.54 8.09
CA THR A 528 -6.98 7.75 7.88
C THR A 528 -7.71 6.42 7.77
N TYR A 529 -7.22 5.50 6.93
CA TYR A 529 -7.80 4.17 6.83
C TYR A 529 -7.76 3.41 8.16
N ILE A 530 -6.61 3.34 8.82
CA ILE A 530 -6.47 2.55 10.06
C ILE A 530 -7.50 3.03 11.10
N ILE A 531 -7.67 4.34 11.22
CA ILE A 531 -8.59 4.96 12.17
C ILE A 531 -10.04 4.69 11.78
N THR A 532 -10.41 4.97 10.53
CA THR A 532 -11.80 4.80 10.08
C THR A 532 -12.21 3.34 10.03
N ALA A 533 -11.31 2.44 9.64
CA ALA A 533 -11.55 1.01 9.63
C ALA A 533 -11.67 0.47 11.05
N ALA A 534 -10.79 0.84 11.98
CA ALA A 534 -10.86 0.35 13.36
C ALA A 534 -12.17 0.78 14.06
N LEU A 535 -12.64 2.01 13.79
CA LEU A 535 -13.83 2.55 14.45
C LEU A 535 -15.14 2.17 13.75
N ALA A 536 -15.19 2.24 12.43
CA ALA A 536 -16.45 2.21 11.69
C ALA A 536 -16.74 0.86 11.03
N ALA A 537 -15.71 0.11 10.60
CA ALA A 537 -15.94 -1.14 9.88
C ALA A 537 -16.51 -2.28 10.75
N PRO A 538 -16.06 -2.49 12.02
CA PRO A 538 -16.69 -3.47 12.92
C PRO A 538 -18.17 -3.20 13.18
N ALA A 539 -18.58 -1.93 13.19
CA ALA A 539 -19.96 -1.54 13.43
C ALA A 539 -20.86 -1.95 12.26
N LEU A 540 -20.43 -1.69 11.02
CA LEU A 540 -21.14 -2.13 9.81
C LEU A 540 -21.17 -3.66 9.70
N ALA A 541 -20.09 -4.34 10.08
CA ALA A 541 -20.03 -5.80 10.08
C ALA A 541 -21.07 -6.41 11.03
N LYS A 542 -21.25 -5.83 12.23
CA LYS A 542 -22.29 -6.24 13.19
C LYS A 542 -23.72 -6.00 12.68
N LEU A 543 -23.91 -5.08 11.74
CA LEU A 543 -25.19 -4.83 11.06
C LEU A 543 -25.44 -5.74 9.85
N GLY A 544 -24.59 -6.76 9.64
CA GLY A 544 -24.73 -7.74 8.56
C GLY A 544 -24.10 -7.34 7.22
N VAL A 545 -23.35 -6.23 7.18
CA VAL A 545 -22.58 -5.86 5.98
C VAL A 545 -21.35 -6.76 5.89
N PRO A 546 -21.01 -7.32 4.72
CA PRO A 546 -19.79 -8.12 4.57
C PRO A 546 -18.54 -7.37 5.05
N LEU A 547 -17.63 -8.09 5.71
CA LEU A 547 -16.47 -7.48 6.37
C LEU A 547 -15.59 -6.68 5.41
N ILE A 548 -15.25 -7.26 4.25
CA ILE A 548 -14.46 -6.56 3.21
C ILE A 548 -15.20 -5.32 2.72
N ALA A 549 -16.52 -5.40 2.51
CA ALA A 549 -17.32 -4.27 2.06
C ALA A 549 -17.34 -3.15 3.11
N SER A 550 -17.40 -3.50 4.40
CA SER A 550 -17.34 -2.54 5.52
C SER A 550 -16.00 -1.79 5.56
N HIS A 551 -14.89 -2.51 5.44
CA HIS A 551 -13.56 -1.90 5.38
C HIS A 551 -13.36 -1.06 4.11
N MET A 552 -13.86 -1.53 2.96
CA MET A 552 -13.81 -0.76 1.70
C MET A 552 -14.63 0.51 1.79
N PHE A 553 -15.80 0.46 2.40
CA PHE A 553 -16.65 1.64 2.60
C PHE A 553 -15.93 2.71 3.45
N ALA A 554 -15.37 2.30 4.59
CA ALA A 554 -14.60 3.20 5.45
C ALA A 554 -13.35 3.75 4.73
N PHE A 555 -12.67 2.91 3.94
CA PHE A 555 -11.51 3.30 3.14
C PHE A 555 -11.87 4.35 2.08
N TYR A 556 -12.92 4.14 1.30
CA TYR A 556 -13.30 5.05 0.21
C TYR A 556 -13.64 6.44 0.73
N TYR A 557 -14.44 6.54 1.79
CA TYR A 557 -14.79 7.83 2.36
C TYR A 557 -13.64 8.47 3.13
N GLY A 558 -12.77 7.67 3.72
CA GLY A 558 -11.50 8.15 4.28
C GLY A 558 -10.63 8.84 3.22
N ILE A 559 -10.43 8.21 2.06
CA ILE A 559 -9.65 8.82 0.95
C ILE A 559 -10.33 10.08 0.41
N MET A 560 -11.66 10.08 0.29
CA MET A 560 -12.41 11.23 -0.21
C MET A 560 -12.31 12.46 0.73
N ALA A 561 -11.93 12.28 1.99
CA ALA A 561 -11.64 13.37 2.91
C ALA A 561 -10.48 14.25 2.41
N ASP A 562 -9.48 13.67 1.75
CA ASP A 562 -8.32 14.39 1.19
C ASP A 562 -8.66 15.26 -0.02
N LEU A 563 -9.83 15.05 -0.65
CA LEU A 563 -10.36 15.88 -1.73
C LEU A 563 -11.33 16.95 -1.23
N SER A 564 -11.80 16.84 0.01
CA SER A 564 -12.87 17.66 0.55
C SER A 564 -12.33 18.84 1.39
N PRO A 565 -12.97 20.02 1.35
CA PRO A 565 -12.71 21.08 2.32
C PRO A 565 -12.96 20.57 3.76
N PRO A 566 -12.21 21.03 4.77
CA PRO A 566 -11.38 22.25 4.78
C PRO A 566 -9.91 22.05 4.41
N VAL A 567 -9.45 20.81 4.16
CA VAL A 567 -8.01 20.52 3.99
C VAL A 567 -7.62 20.35 2.54
N ALA A 568 -8.33 19.52 1.76
CA ALA A 568 -8.10 19.31 0.33
C ALA A 568 -6.61 19.18 -0.07
N LEU A 569 -5.84 18.33 0.64
CA LEU A 569 -4.37 18.23 0.53
C LEU A 569 -3.91 17.97 -0.91
N ALA A 570 -4.61 17.12 -1.65
CA ALA A 570 -4.27 16.82 -3.04
C ALA A 570 -4.40 18.05 -3.94
N ALA A 571 -5.40 18.90 -3.70
CA ALA A 571 -5.58 20.15 -4.43
C ALA A 571 -4.51 21.19 -4.04
N LEU A 572 -4.10 21.22 -2.78
CA LEU A 572 -2.99 22.05 -2.30
C LEU A 572 -1.65 21.63 -2.92
N ALA A 573 -1.40 20.34 -3.09
CA ALA A 573 -0.21 19.84 -3.78
C ALA A 573 -0.21 20.16 -5.29
N ALA A 574 -1.39 20.19 -5.92
CA ALA A 574 -1.54 20.54 -7.34
C ALA A 574 -1.36 22.03 -7.63
N ALA A 575 -1.72 22.92 -6.68
CA ALA A 575 -1.75 24.37 -6.91
C ALA A 575 -0.37 25.01 -7.24
N PRO A 576 0.75 24.66 -6.57
CA PRO A 576 2.08 25.23 -6.85
C PRO A 576 2.61 24.91 -8.25
N ILE A 577 2.25 23.74 -8.82
CA ILE A 577 2.70 23.27 -10.14
C ILE A 577 2.31 24.27 -11.24
N GLU A 578 1.29 25.09 -10.98
CA GLU A 578 0.75 26.04 -11.92
C GLU A 578 1.40 27.44 -11.87
N GLY A 579 2.11 27.78 -10.79
CA GLY A 579 2.65 29.11 -10.51
C GLY A 579 1.66 30.07 -9.80
N LYS A 580 2.17 31.25 -9.38
CA LYS A 580 1.57 32.18 -8.38
C LYS A 580 0.04 32.44 -8.49
N SER A 581 -0.51 32.61 -9.70
CA SER A 581 -1.94 32.93 -9.86
C SER A 581 -2.91 31.77 -9.54
N GLY A 582 -2.44 30.51 -9.58
CA GLY A 582 -3.21 29.34 -9.15
C GLY A 582 -3.29 29.23 -7.64
N GLN A 583 -2.15 29.53 -6.99
CA GLN A 583 -1.95 29.53 -5.56
C GLN A 583 -2.91 30.52 -4.84
N ASP A 584 -3.11 31.71 -5.40
CA ASP A 584 -3.95 32.75 -4.78
C ASP A 584 -5.46 32.41 -4.75
N ARG A 585 -5.97 31.68 -5.75
CA ARG A 585 -7.41 31.31 -5.82
C ARG A 585 -7.72 30.00 -5.11
N LEU A 586 -6.98 28.93 -5.40
CA LEU A 586 -7.16 27.63 -4.73
C LEU A 586 -6.75 27.70 -3.26
N GLY A 587 -5.62 28.34 -2.99
CA GLY A 587 -5.22 28.69 -1.63
C GLY A 587 -6.22 29.64 -0.99
N GLY A 588 -6.76 30.62 -1.73
CA GLY A 588 -7.82 31.50 -1.24
C GLY A 588 -9.08 30.77 -0.77
N ASP A 589 -9.58 29.80 -1.55
CA ASP A 589 -10.79 29.02 -1.23
C ASP A 589 -10.53 27.99 -0.11
N ALA A 590 -9.38 27.31 -0.15
CA ALA A 590 -8.94 26.41 0.91
C ALA A 590 -8.65 27.16 2.22
N HIS A 591 -7.97 28.30 2.19
CA HIS A 591 -7.71 29.15 3.36
C HIS A 591 -8.99 29.79 3.90
N ARG A 592 -9.96 30.14 3.06
CA ARG A 592 -11.25 30.67 3.50
C ARG A 592 -12.07 29.60 4.23
N ALA A 593 -12.03 28.34 3.76
CA ALA A 593 -12.58 27.19 4.47
C ALA A 593 -11.79 26.86 5.76
N ARG A 594 -10.45 26.91 5.72
CA ARG A 594 -9.56 26.65 6.87
C ARG A 594 -9.71 27.71 7.98
N ARG A 595 -10.00 28.96 7.64
CA ARG A 595 -10.34 30.03 8.60
C ARG A 595 -11.70 29.83 9.27
N LEU A 596 -12.64 29.12 8.62
CA LEU A 596 -13.90 28.72 9.26
C LEU A 596 -13.73 27.55 10.25
N CYS A 597 -12.68 26.72 10.10
CA CYS A 597 -12.45 25.53 10.91
C CYS A 597 -11.28 25.63 11.91
N HIS A 598 -10.68 26.80 12.11
CA HIS A 598 -9.70 26.97 13.20
C HIS A 598 -10.42 26.92 14.55
N PRO A 599 -10.04 26.03 15.49
CA PRO A 599 -10.68 25.97 16.79
C PRO A 599 -10.25 27.20 17.63
N LEU A 600 -11.18 27.71 18.44
CA LEU A 600 -10.99 28.75 19.45
C LEU A 600 -10.51 30.14 18.95
N ARG A 601 -11.48 31.00 18.61
CA ARG A 601 -11.54 32.32 19.25
C ARG A 601 -12.79 32.37 20.11
N LEU A 602 -12.60 32.23 21.42
CA LEU A 602 -13.59 32.62 22.41
C LEU A 602 -14.01 34.08 22.15
N ARG A 603 -15.21 34.29 21.62
CA ARG A 603 -16.08 35.36 22.09
C ARG A 603 -17.47 34.76 22.29
N LEU A 604 -17.82 34.72 23.58
CA LEU A 604 -19.06 34.29 24.16
C LEU A 604 -20.29 34.98 23.53
N PHE A 605 -21.38 34.23 23.58
CA PHE A 605 -22.77 34.68 23.65
C PHE A 605 -23.00 36.15 24.03
N ALA A 606 -23.62 36.89 23.12
CA ALA A 606 -24.66 37.92 23.33
C ALA A 606 -25.13 38.27 21.91
N GLY A 607 -26.31 37.87 21.43
CA GLY A 607 -27.61 38.34 21.88
C GLY A 607 -28.20 39.27 20.79
N ALA A 608 -29.46 39.00 20.44
CA ALA A 608 -30.40 39.88 19.73
C ALA A 608 -30.48 39.90 18.18
N ASP A 609 -31.69 39.53 17.74
CA ASP A 609 -32.53 40.12 16.70
C ASP A 609 -32.40 39.74 15.21
N ALA A 610 -33.42 38.99 14.76
CA ALA A 610 -34.01 39.02 13.42
C ALA A 610 -34.76 40.36 13.19
N PRO A 611 -35.45 40.67 12.05
CA PRO A 611 -35.67 39.89 10.82
C PRO A 611 -35.61 40.71 9.49
N GLY A 612 -35.86 40.07 8.34
CA GLY A 612 -36.86 40.63 7.40
C GLY A 612 -36.47 41.03 5.96
N ARG A 613 -37.13 40.33 5.02
CA ARG A 613 -37.81 40.79 3.77
C ARG A 613 -37.03 41.32 2.55
N ARG A 614 -37.22 40.55 1.47
CA ARG A 614 -37.56 40.91 0.06
C ARG A 614 -37.56 42.41 -0.31
N SER A 615 -36.92 42.76 -1.44
CA SER A 615 -37.61 43.35 -2.61
C SER A 615 -36.73 43.45 -3.88
N HIS A 616 -37.45 43.33 -4.99
CA HIS A 616 -37.20 43.64 -6.40
C HIS A 616 -36.12 44.66 -6.81
N GLY A 617 -35.47 44.34 -7.94
CA GLY A 617 -35.64 45.07 -9.21
C GLY A 617 -34.80 46.33 -9.43
N GLY A 618 -34.23 46.45 -10.64
CA GLY A 618 -33.86 47.75 -11.22
C GLY A 618 -32.46 47.83 -11.81
N GLN A 619 -32.38 47.72 -13.13
CA GLN A 619 -31.31 48.31 -13.93
C GLN A 619 -31.30 49.83 -13.76
N ALA A 620 -30.12 50.47 -13.69
CA ALA A 620 -29.73 51.59 -14.56
C ALA A 620 -28.45 52.31 -14.10
N ARG A 621 -27.59 52.55 -15.10
CA ARG A 621 -26.80 53.77 -15.39
C ARG A 621 -25.68 54.23 -14.45
N LEU A 622 -24.49 54.19 -15.06
CA LEU A 622 -23.63 55.33 -15.43
C LEU A 622 -23.36 56.38 -14.34
N LEU A 623 -22.06 56.60 -14.06
CA LEU A 623 -21.45 57.92 -14.19
C LEU A 623 -19.91 57.81 -14.30
N ARG A 624 -19.40 58.22 -15.46
CA ARG A 624 -18.01 58.63 -15.70
C ARG A 624 -17.75 59.98 -15.00
N ARG A 625 -16.54 60.17 -14.47
CA ARG A 625 -15.73 61.41 -14.46
C ARG A 625 -14.42 61.05 -13.73
N GLY A 626 -13.21 61.34 -14.20
CA GLY A 626 -12.72 62.03 -15.39
C GLY A 626 -11.31 62.55 -15.10
N ARG A 627 -10.46 62.59 -16.15
CA ARG A 627 -9.26 63.45 -16.35
C ARG A 627 -8.10 63.28 -15.36
N ALA A 628 -6.83 63.52 -15.66
CA ALA A 628 -5.98 63.86 -16.82
C ALA A 628 -4.53 63.52 -16.31
N SER A 629 -3.41 63.54 -17.02
CA SER A 629 -2.93 64.37 -18.14
C SER A 629 -1.58 63.77 -18.59
N ASP A 630 -1.24 63.99 -19.88
CA ASP A 630 0.09 64.41 -20.40
C ASP A 630 1.34 63.51 -20.24
N LEU A 631 2.33 63.44 -21.14
CA LEU A 631 2.62 64.01 -22.47
C LEU A 631 3.91 63.32 -23.00
N GLN A 632 4.13 63.39 -24.33
CA GLN A 632 5.39 63.20 -25.10
C GLN A 632 5.93 61.76 -25.28
N GLY A 633 6.37 61.28 -26.45
CA GLY A 633 6.55 61.85 -27.80
C GLY A 633 7.54 60.99 -28.62
N ALA A 634 7.37 60.99 -29.95
CA ALA A 634 8.25 60.45 -31.02
C ALA A 634 8.32 58.91 -31.19
N GLY A 635 8.26 58.30 -32.38
CA GLY A 635 8.14 58.77 -33.77
C GLY A 635 8.63 57.66 -34.72
N ARG A 636 7.95 57.46 -35.87
CA ARG A 636 8.41 56.78 -37.12
C ARG A 636 8.71 55.26 -37.00
N ASP A 637 8.45 54.34 -37.93
CA ASP A 637 8.11 54.35 -39.35
C ASP A 637 7.24 53.11 -39.72
N ARG A 638 6.40 53.28 -40.76
CA ARG A 638 5.71 52.24 -41.57
C ARG A 638 6.73 51.56 -42.54
N PRO A 639 6.43 50.48 -43.32
CA PRO A 639 5.15 50.13 -43.99
C PRO A 639 4.74 48.63 -43.90
N VAL A 640 3.46 48.25 -43.93
CA VAL A 640 2.46 48.17 -45.04
C VAL A 640 2.82 47.18 -46.16
N ARG A 641 2.01 46.12 -46.31
CA ARG A 641 1.23 45.69 -47.51
C ARG A 641 0.63 44.29 -47.25
N HIS A 642 -0.69 44.03 -47.30
CA HIS A 642 -1.75 44.12 -48.34
C HIS A 642 -1.98 42.79 -49.10
N GLY A 643 -3.28 42.49 -49.33
CA GLY A 643 -3.81 41.52 -50.31
C GLY A 643 -4.52 40.34 -49.65
N ARG A 644 -5.84 40.33 -49.36
CA ARG A 644 -7.02 40.28 -50.27
C ARG A 644 -6.93 39.17 -51.32
N ASP A 645 -7.82 38.17 -51.22
CA ASP A 645 -8.96 37.89 -52.13
C ASP A 645 -9.60 36.55 -51.70
N ARG A 646 -10.90 36.46 -51.37
CA ARG A 646 -12.06 36.30 -52.30
C ARG A 646 -11.83 35.13 -53.28
N LEU A 647 -12.74 34.22 -53.60
CA LEU A 647 -14.12 33.84 -53.26
C LEU A 647 -14.42 32.74 -54.30
N SER A 648 -15.05 31.62 -53.92
CA SER A 648 -16.01 30.80 -54.71
C SER A 648 -15.69 30.34 -56.15
N VAL A 649 -16.06 29.10 -56.49
CA VAL A 649 -17.25 28.76 -57.32
C VAL A 649 -17.27 27.24 -57.61
N HIS A 650 -18.45 26.64 -57.35
CA HIS A 650 -19.19 25.52 -57.99
C HIS A 650 -18.49 24.40 -58.79
N ALA A 651 -19.05 23.19 -58.96
CA ALA A 651 -20.21 22.45 -58.42
C ALA A 651 -20.25 21.07 -59.11
N ALA A 652 -21.10 20.18 -58.58
CA ALA A 652 -21.87 19.15 -59.31
C ALA A 652 -21.06 17.94 -59.89
N ASP A 653 -21.52 16.69 -59.92
CA ASP A 653 -22.82 16.11 -59.60
C ASP A 653 -22.78 14.55 -59.68
N VAL A 654 -23.88 13.92 -59.24
CA VAL A 654 -24.53 12.71 -59.80
C VAL A 654 -24.11 11.27 -59.38
N ARG A 655 -24.94 10.76 -58.44
CA ARG A 655 -25.85 9.56 -58.46
C ARG A 655 -25.34 8.10 -58.35
N ARG A 656 -25.73 7.52 -57.19
CA ARG A 656 -26.70 6.40 -56.93
C ARG A 656 -26.51 4.96 -57.46
N THR A 657 -26.28 4.06 -56.48
CA THR A 657 -26.99 2.77 -56.15
C THR A 657 -26.80 1.51 -57.04
N PRO A 658 -27.26 0.29 -56.62
CA PRO A 658 -26.70 -0.57 -55.56
C PRO A 658 -26.51 -2.05 -56.01
N GLY A 659 -25.59 -2.81 -55.40
CA GLY A 659 -25.33 -4.21 -55.79
C GLY A 659 -25.16 -5.17 -54.61
N ARG A 660 -26.21 -5.96 -54.35
CA ARG A 660 -26.18 -7.16 -53.49
C ARG A 660 -25.21 -8.21 -54.06
N ALA A 661 -24.35 -8.80 -53.23
CA ALA A 661 -23.68 -10.05 -53.56
C ALA A 661 -23.80 -11.06 -52.41
N ARG A 662 -24.36 -12.22 -52.77
CA ARG A 662 -24.72 -13.36 -51.93
C ARG A 662 -23.46 -14.13 -51.49
N CYS A 663 -23.40 -14.52 -50.22
CA CYS A 663 -22.50 -15.58 -49.75
C CYS A 663 -22.88 -16.91 -50.42
N ARG A 664 -21.93 -17.50 -51.14
CA ARG A 664 -22.05 -18.81 -51.80
C ARG A 664 -21.31 -19.84 -50.95
N VAL A 665 -22.08 -20.75 -50.37
CA VAL A 665 -21.64 -21.97 -49.71
C VAL A 665 -21.37 -23.02 -50.78
N LEU A 666 -20.20 -23.66 -50.79
CA LEU A 666 -19.94 -24.99 -51.38
C LEU A 666 -18.80 -25.70 -50.60
N PRO A 667 -18.75 -27.04 -50.62
CA PRO A 667 -18.42 -27.87 -49.47
C PRO A 667 -17.03 -28.52 -49.56
N ALA A 668 -16.43 -28.85 -48.42
CA ALA A 668 -15.23 -29.68 -48.37
C ALA A 668 -15.35 -30.78 -47.30
N ARG A 669 -15.61 -31.99 -47.82
CA ARG A 669 -15.10 -33.31 -47.43
C ARG A 669 -15.12 -33.73 -45.95
N ARG A 670 -16.01 -34.69 -45.67
CA ARG A 670 -15.95 -35.65 -44.56
C ARG A 670 -14.72 -36.56 -44.70
N LEU A 671 -13.99 -36.79 -43.59
CA LEU A 671 -13.17 -37.96 -43.24
C LEU A 671 -12.79 -37.83 -41.75
N PRO A 672 -12.41 -38.92 -41.04
CA PRO A 672 -13.25 -39.54 -40.01
C PRO A 672 -12.90 -39.16 -38.56
N VAL A 673 -13.89 -39.37 -37.70
CA VAL A 673 -13.81 -39.27 -36.23
C VAL A 673 -12.86 -40.35 -35.68
N GLN A 674 -11.66 -39.96 -35.27
CA GLN A 674 -10.83 -40.74 -34.35
C GLN A 674 -11.15 -40.32 -32.92
N ARG A 675 -11.80 -41.22 -32.18
CA ARG A 675 -11.90 -41.19 -30.72
C ARG A 675 -10.48 -41.29 -30.14
N HIS A 676 -9.87 -40.18 -29.77
CA HIS A 676 -8.72 -40.20 -28.89
C HIS A 676 -9.17 -40.19 -27.42
N ARG A 677 -8.80 -41.30 -26.77
CA ARG A 677 -8.96 -41.62 -25.35
C ARG A 677 -8.58 -40.44 -24.45
N GLY A 678 -9.37 -40.28 -23.39
CA GLY A 678 -9.21 -39.24 -22.39
C GLY A 678 -7.77 -39.12 -21.86
N LEU A 679 -7.22 -37.92 -22.01
CA LEU A 679 -6.12 -37.44 -21.19
C LEU A 679 -6.67 -37.27 -19.78
N ARG A 680 -6.53 -38.32 -18.96
CA ARG A 680 -6.60 -38.21 -17.51
C ARG A 680 -5.55 -37.18 -17.11
N ALA A 681 -6.02 -35.99 -16.73
CA ALA A 681 -5.22 -35.04 -16.00
C ALA A 681 -4.65 -35.77 -14.78
N VAL A 682 -3.34 -36.00 -14.79
CA VAL A 682 -2.60 -36.51 -13.67
C VAL A 682 -2.56 -35.39 -12.62
N ARG A 683 -3.63 -35.27 -11.84
CA ARG A 683 -3.55 -34.71 -10.47
C ARG A 683 -2.70 -35.69 -9.67
N ARG A 684 -1.38 -35.64 -9.83
CA ARG A 684 -0.46 -36.12 -8.80
C ARG A 684 -0.50 -35.05 -7.72
N ALA A 685 -1.41 -35.19 -6.76
CA ALA A 685 -1.14 -34.69 -5.43
C ALA A 685 0.25 -35.23 -5.05
N ARG A 686 1.20 -34.34 -4.77
CA ARG A 686 2.48 -34.77 -4.19
C ARG A 686 2.13 -35.50 -2.90
N ALA A 687 2.25 -36.82 -2.89
CA ALA A 687 2.22 -37.59 -1.66
C ALA A 687 3.43 -37.12 -0.85
N VAL A 688 3.17 -36.31 0.17
CA VAL A 688 4.18 -36.02 1.20
C VAL A 688 4.53 -37.38 1.79
N ALA A 689 5.82 -37.75 1.76
CA ALA A 689 6.29 -38.91 2.49
C ALA A 689 6.01 -38.67 3.98
N VAL A 690 5.03 -39.37 4.53
CA VAL A 690 4.67 -39.31 5.95
C VAL A 690 5.51 -40.37 6.65
N ALA A 691 6.23 -39.98 7.69
CA ALA A 691 6.92 -40.95 8.52
C ALA A 691 5.89 -41.84 9.22
N ALA A 692 6.16 -43.14 9.27
CA ALA A 692 5.27 -44.10 9.92
C ALA A 692 5.07 -43.72 11.39
N ALA A 693 3.81 -43.71 11.84
CA ALA A 693 3.50 -43.58 13.26
C ALA A 693 4.24 -44.68 14.04
N PRO A 694 4.78 -44.39 15.24
CA PRO A 694 5.45 -45.40 16.04
C PRO A 694 4.47 -46.53 16.38
N ALA A 695 4.83 -47.77 16.06
CA ALA A 695 4.03 -48.95 16.36
C ALA A 695 3.92 -49.13 17.88
N GLY A 696 2.77 -48.77 18.46
CA GLY A 696 2.43 -48.98 19.86
C GLY A 696 1.36 -50.05 19.97
N SER A 697 1.66 -51.15 20.66
CA SER A 697 0.69 -52.20 20.98
C SER A 697 -0.42 -51.62 21.86
N GLY A 698 -1.61 -51.40 21.28
CA GLY A 698 -2.79 -50.97 22.03
C GLY A 698 -3.22 -52.03 23.04
N ARG A 699 -3.00 -51.76 24.33
CA ARG A 699 -3.69 -52.41 25.43
C ARG A 699 -4.26 -51.32 26.33
N GLY A 700 -5.47 -50.88 26.01
CA GLY A 700 -6.24 -49.92 26.79
C GLY A 700 -7.34 -49.35 25.90
N GLY A 701 -8.61 -49.69 26.17
CA GLY A 701 -9.79 -49.37 25.35
C GLY A 701 -10.18 -47.89 25.30
N VAL A 702 -9.24 -47.03 24.89
CA VAL A 702 -9.42 -45.60 24.64
C VAL A 702 -9.35 -45.30 23.15
N SER A 703 -10.28 -44.49 22.68
CA SER A 703 -10.48 -44.04 21.31
C SER A 703 -10.26 -42.52 21.21
N LEU A 704 -9.98 -42.04 20.01
CA LEU A 704 -9.89 -40.62 19.67
C LEU A 704 -11.27 -40.13 19.18
N CYS A 705 -11.88 -39.19 19.89
CA CYS A 705 -13.14 -38.59 19.50
C CYS A 705 -12.96 -37.20 18.89
N PHE A 706 -13.64 -36.97 17.78
CA PHE A 706 -13.81 -35.66 17.16
C PHE A 706 -15.18 -35.13 17.53
N ALA A 707 -15.23 -34.05 18.31
CA ALA A 707 -16.46 -33.31 18.55
C ALA A 707 -16.54 -32.16 17.53
N THR A 708 -17.62 -32.14 16.75
CA THR A 708 -17.94 -31.06 15.81
C THR A 708 -19.36 -30.56 16.06
N ALA A 709 -19.71 -29.43 15.46
CA ALA A 709 -21.08 -28.89 15.55
C ALA A 709 -22.16 -29.86 15.02
N SER A 710 -21.79 -30.85 14.21
CA SER A 710 -22.71 -31.83 13.60
C SER A 710 -22.73 -33.19 14.31
N GLY A 711 -21.94 -33.39 15.38
CA GLY A 711 -21.92 -34.63 16.16
C GLY A 711 -20.52 -35.05 16.62
N VAL A 712 -20.44 -36.21 17.26
CA VAL A 712 -19.19 -36.82 17.71
C VAL A 712 -18.85 -38.03 16.84
N LYS A 713 -17.60 -38.11 16.38
CA LYS A 713 -17.08 -39.29 15.66
C LYS A 713 -15.89 -39.88 16.40
N ALA A 714 -15.98 -41.15 16.77
CA ALA A 714 -14.90 -41.88 17.42
C ALA A 714 -14.06 -42.66 16.39
N LEU A 715 -12.74 -42.65 16.58
CA LEU A 715 -11.78 -43.51 15.87
C LEU A 715 -10.95 -44.27 16.90
N ALA A 716 -10.95 -45.60 16.82
CA ALA A 716 -10.10 -46.45 17.65
C ALA A 716 -8.65 -46.38 17.15
N LEU A 717 -7.88 -45.42 17.67
CA LEU A 717 -6.49 -45.14 17.28
C LEU A 717 -5.64 -44.98 18.55
N SER A 718 -4.52 -45.71 18.64
CA SER A 718 -3.56 -45.57 19.74
C SER A 718 -2.48 -44.51 19.46
N ALA A 719 -2.21 -44.24 18.17
CA ALA A 719 -1.27 -43.22 17.72
C ALA A 719 -1.65 -42.72 16.32
N PHE A 720 -1.36 -41.47 16.00
CA PHE A 720 -1.61 -40.89 14.67
C PHE A 720 -0.64 -39.75 14.38
N THR A 721 -0.44 -39.44 13.11
CA THR A 721 0.29 -38.24 12.69
C THR A 721 -0.71 -37.24 12.12
N LEU A 722 -0.75 -36.04 12.71
CA LEU A 722 -1.52 -34.92 12.21
C LEU A 722 -0.66 -34.13 11.23
N VAL A 723 -1.16 -33.92 10.01
CA VAL A 723 -0.44 -33.25 8.93
C VAL A 723 -1.27 -32.09 8.41
N TRP A 724 -0.66 -30.92 8.28
CA TRP A 724 -1.28 -29.77 7.64
C TRP A 724 -0.21 -28.91 6.96
N THR A 725 -0.65 -28.06 6.05
CA THR A 725 0.22 -27.09 5.37
C THR A 725 -0.33 -25.72 5.66
N HIS A 726 0.51 -24.79 6.10
CA HIS A 726 0.12 -23.41 6.27
C HIS A 726 -0.18 -22.79 4.89
N SER A 727 -1.40 -22.30 4.66
CA SER A 727 -1.90 -21.87 3.36
C SER A 727 -1.22 -20.59 2.85
N ILE A 728 -0.75 -19.71 3.75
CA ILE A 728 -0.06 -18.46 3.41
C ILE A 728 1.44 -18.73 3.19
N GLU A 729 2.15 -19.09 4.26
CA GLU A 729 3.60 -19.37 4.26
C GLU A 729 4.02 -20.64 3.50
N LYS A 730 3.08 -21.51 3.10
CA LYS A 730 3.33 -22.80 2.42
C LYS A 730 4.30 -23.72 3.19
N VAL A 731 4.29 -23.60 4.52
CA VAL A 731 5.10 -24.42 5.44
C VAL A 731 4.35 -25.70 5.78
N ASP A 732 4.99 -26.84 5.58
CA ASP A 732 4.41 -28.14 5.92
C ASP A 732 4.69 -28.50 7.39
N TRP A 733 3.67 -28.97 8.09
CA TRP A 733 3.73 -29.39 9.49
C TRP A 733 3.30 -30.84 9.67
N GLN A 734 4.00 -31.55 10.54
CA GLN A 734 3.67 -32.90 10.97
C GLN A 734 3.84 -33.03 12.48
N GLU A 735 2.84 -33.57 13.16
CA GLU A 735 2.86 -33.84 14.58
C GLU A 735 2.48 -35.29 14.85
N ASP A 736 3.31 -36.02 15.60
CA ASP A 736 3.04 -37.38 16.00
C ASP A 736 2.42 -37.39 17.40
N TRP A 737 1.23 -37.96 17.49
CA TRP A 737 0.40 -38.00 18.69
C TRP A 737 0.19 -39.43 19.18
N ARG A 738 0.11 -39.59 20.50
CA ARG A 738 -0.35 -40.81 21.16
C ARG A 738 -1.64 -40.55 21.93
N VAL A 739 -2.54 -41.51 21.86
CA VAL A 739 -3.80 -41.52 22.62
C VAL A 739 -3.57 -42.35 23.87
N THR A 740 -3.57 -41.70 25.03
CA THR A 740 -3.34 -42.37 26.33
C THR A 740 -4.53 -42.13 27.25
N PRO A 741 -4.75 -42.97 28.28
CA PRO A 741 -5.76 -42.70 29.30
C PRO A 741 -5.57 -41.36 30.04
N ALA A 742 -4.34 -40.83 30.07
CA ALA A 742 -4.01 -39.54 30.67
C ALA A 742 -4.29 -38.35 29.74
N GLY A 743 -4.62 -38.58 28.46
CA GLY A 743 -4.85 -37.53 27.45
C GLY A 743 -4.10 -37.78 26.14
N LEU A 744 -4.17 -36.79 25.25
CA LEU A 744 -3.44 -36.71 23.99
C LEU A 744 -2.02 -36.22 24.26
N GLU A 745 -1.04 -37.08 24.00
CA GLU A 745 0.38 -36.79 24.18
C GLU A 745 1.02 -36.47 22.83
N LEU A 746 1.62 -35.28 22.71
CA LEU A 746 2.38 -34.86 21.53
C LEU A 746 3.82 -35.38 21.65
N VAL A 747 4.17 -36.41 20.90
CA VAL A 747 5.43 -37.13 21.01
C VAL A 747 6.55 -36.43 20.24
N GLN A 748 6.25 -35.94 19.04
CA GLN A 748 7.22 -35.32 18.16
C GLN A 748 6.53 -34.33 17.24
N ALA A 749 7.18 -33.19 16.98
CA ALA A 749 6.74 -32.20 16.02
C ALA A 749 7.83 -31.97 14.97
N ARG A 750 7.40 -31.74 13.73
CA ARG A 750 8.27 -31.55 12.58
C ARG A 750 7.70 -30.48 11.67
N VAL A 751 8.57 -29.60 11.21
CA VAL A 751 8.21 -28.53 10.27
C VAL A 751 9.18 -28.48 9.10
N LYS A 752 8.65 -28.27 7.89
CA LYS A 752 9.43 -28.11 6.66
C LYS A 752 9.13 -26.77 6.04
N GLY A 753 10.14 -25.90 6.07
CA GLY A 753 10.02 -24.47 5.81
C GLY A 753 9.97 -23.68 7.11
N SER A 754 10.01 -22.35 6.99
CA SER A 754 9.86 -21.40 8.09
C SER A 754 9.07 -20.21 7.59
N GLY A 755 8.12 -19.73 8.37
CA GLY A 755 7.33 -18.53 8.11
C GLY A 755 7.13 -17.76 9.41
N ALA A 756 6.65 -16.52 9.33
CA ALA A 756 6.48 -15.67 10.50
C ALA A 756 5.53 -16.30 11.54
N GLY A 757 6.00 -16.48 12.78
CA GLY A 757 5.23 -17.15 13.85
C GLY A 757 5.17 -18.68 13.74
N MET A 758 5.86 -19.25 12.76
CA MET A 758 5.98 -20.70 12.51
C MET A 758 7.45 -21.13 12.52
N GLU A 759 8.29 -20.38 13.24
CA GLU A 759 9.71 -20.68 13.40
C GLU A 759 9.89 -21.98 14.21
N PRO A 760 10.80 -22.88 13.78
CA PRO A 760 11.14 -24.05 14.59
C PRO A 760 11.75 -23.58 15.90
N PRO A 761 11.45 -24.25 17.03
CA PRO A 761 11.99 -23.85 18.32
C PRO A 761 13.51 -24.09 18.39
N PRO A 762 14.23 -23.42 19.31
CA PRO A 762 15.69 -23.49 19.39
C PRO A 762 16.26 -24.90 19.53
N GLU A 763 15.52 -25.82 20.16
CA GLU A 763 15.89 -27.22 20.34
C GLU A 763 15.71 -28.09 19.08
N ALA A 764 15.10 -27.56 18.01
CA ALA A 764 14.82 -28.32 16.81
C ALA A 764 16.09 -28.64 16.00
N ARG A 765 16.18 -29.89 15.55
CA ARG A 765 17.30 -30.38 14.73
C ARG A 765 16.84 -30.58 13.29
N LEU A 766 17.64 -30.09 12.34
CA LEU A 766 17.37 -30.27 10.92
C LEU A 766 17.79 -31.68 10.47
N VAL A 767 16.83 -32.50 10.04
CA VAL A 767 17.03 -33.87 9.55
C VAL A 767 16.20 -34.04 8.27
N ASP A 768 16.84 -34.41 7.15
CA ASP A 768 16.22 -34.61 5.83
C ASP A 768 15.33 -33.44 5.34
N GLY A 769 15.76 -32.22 5.66
CA GLY A 769 15.04 -30.99 5.30
C GLY A 769 13.81 -30.69 6.16
N TRP A 770 13.63 -31.41 7.27
CA TRP A 770 12.62 -31.14 8.31
C TRP A 770 13.30 -30.71 9.60
N PHE A 771 12.86 -29.62 10.21
CA PHE A 771 13.21 -29.29 11.59
C PHE A 771 12.37 -30.16 12.51
N GLN A 772 13.00 -30.97 13.35
CA GLN A 772 12.35 -31.95 14.22
C GLN A 772 12.69 -31.68 15.69
N TRP A 773 11.70 -31.73 16.58
CA TRP A 773 11.89 -31.62 18.02
C TRP A 773 10.85 -32.43 18.79
N GLN A 774 11.10 -32.63 20.08
CA GLN A 774 10.15 -33.28 21.00
C GLN A 774 9.55 -32.22 21.92
N PRO A 775 8.26 -31.87 21.75
CA PRO A 775 7.61 -30.88 22.60
C PRO A 775 7.52 -31.37 24.05
N GLN A 776 8.02 -30.58 25.00
CA GLN A 776 7.87 -30.88 26.43
C GLN A 776 6.52 -30.38 26.94
N ARG A 777 5.42 -31.10 26.62
CA ARG A 777 4.07 -30.77 27.08
C ARG A 777 3.45 -31.95 27.83
N ALA A 778 2.73 -31.66 28.91
CA ALA A 778 1.92 -32.66 29.60
C ALA A 778 0.77 -33.14 28.69
N PRO A 779 0.29 -34.39 28.84
CA PRO A 779 -0.85 -34.90 28.08
C PRO A 779 -2.07 -33.97 28.17
N MET A 780 -2.64 -33.63 27.02
CA MET A 780 -3.77 -32.72 26.91
C MET A 780 -5.10 -33.49 26.89
N GLN A 781 -6.04 -33.11 27.74
CA GLN A 781 -7.39 -33.72 27.73
C GLN A 781 -8.16 -33.37 26.44
N GLU A 782 -7.87 -32.20 25.88
CA GLU A 782 -8.55 -31.63 24.73
C GLU A 782 -7.55 -30.90 23.83
N VAL A 783 -7.62 -31.15 22.52
CA VAL A 783 -6.87 -30.43 21.50
C VAL A 783 -7.86 -29.80 20.53
N VAL A 784 -7.82 -28.48 20.44
CA VAL A 784 -8.75 -27.69 19.63
C VAL A 784 -8.09 -27.36 18.30
N LEU A 785 -8.59 -27.93 17.20
CA LEU A 785 -8.13 -27.59 15.86
C LEU A 785 -8.84 -26.33 15.38
N GLY A 786 -8.15 -25.20 15.49
CA GLY A 786 -8.62 -23.91 14.99
C GLY A 786 -8.54 -23.82 13.47
N ASN A 787 -9.60 -23.31 12.85
CA ASN A 787 -9.54 -22.87 11.45
C ASN A 787 -9.02 -21.43 11.43
N SER A 788 -7.70 -21.24 11.34
CA SER A 788 -7.11 -19.91 11.23
C SER A 788 -7.33 -19.26 9.85
N GLY A 789 -8.01 -19.91 8.89
CA GLY A 789 -8.01 -19.52 7.46
C GLY A 789 -6.65 -19.68 6.77
N ALA A 790 -5.58 -19.69 7.58
CA ALA A 790 -4.19 -19.83 7.24
C ALA A 790 -3.68 -21.29 7.33
N ALA A 791 -4.49 -22.24 7.80
CA ALA A 791 -4.20 -23.66 7.72
C ALA A 791 -4.95 -24.28 6.53
N GLY A 792 -4.25 -25.05 5.68
CA GLY A 792 -4.86 -25.93 4.70
C GLY A 792 -5.65 -27.06 5.36
N GLU A 793 -6.20 -27.97 4.57
CA GLU A 793 -7.01 -29.08 5.10
C GLU A 793 -6.17 -30.02 5.97
N TRP A 794 -6.59 -30.19 7.24
CA TRP A 794 -5.97 -31.13 8.18
C TRP A 794 -6.10 -32.56 7.66
N ARG A 795 -5.02 -33.32 7.73
CA ARG A 795 -4.97 -34.74 7.38
C ARG A 795 -4.54 -35.54 8.59
N LEU A 796 -5.25 -36.62 8.86
CA LEU A 796 -4.87 -37.59 9.88
C LEU A 796 -4.32 -38.82 9.19
N CYS A 797 -3.10 -39.20 9.57
CA CYS A 797 -2.38 -40.34 9.04
C CYS A 797 -2.23 -41.42 10.11
N HIS A 798 -2.63 -42.64 9.81
CA HIS A 798 -2.49 -43.81 10.66
C HIS A 798 -2.29 -45.06 9.78
N ASP A 799 -1.47 -46.02 10.21
CA ASP A 799 -1.15 -47.25 9.48
C ASP A 799 -0.76 -47.05 8.00
N GLY A 800 -0.02 -45.97 7.72
CA GLY A 800 0.44 -45.64 6.36
C GLY A 800 -0.63 -45.07 5.43
N ALA A 801 -1.87 -44.88 5.91
CA ALA A 801 -2.94 -44.21 5.17
C ALA A 801 -3.24 -42.83 5.76
N CYS A 802 -3.33 -41.82 4.90
CA CYS A 802 -3.73 -40.46 5.28
C CYS A 802 -5.10 -40.13 4.70
N ARG A 803 -6.02 -39.69 5.55
CA ARG A 803 -7.35 -39.19 5.12
C ARG A 803 -7.50 -37.74 5.56
N THR A 804 -8.25 -36.96 4.79
CA THR A 804 -8.53 -35.61 5.24
C THR A 804 -9.52 -35.65 6.40
N LEU A 805 -9.44 -34.65 7.28
CA LEU A 805 -10.32 -34.60 8.43
C LEU A 805 -11.78 -34.37 7.99
N SER A 806 -12.02 -33.74 6.83
CA SER A 806 -13.36 -33.62 6.25
C SER A 806 -13.90 -34.93 5.70
N GLU A 807 -13.06 -35.82 5.17
CA GLU A 807 -13.46 -37.20 4.83
C GLU A 807 -13.81 -38.01 6.08
N ILE A 808 -13.05 -37.81 7.16
CA ILE A 808 -13.29 -38.48 8.44
C ILE A 808 -14.60 -37.96 9.05
N VAL A 809 -14.77 -36.66 9.25
CA VAL A 809 -15.95 -36.10 9.92
C VAL A 809 -17.19 -36.11 9.01
N GLY A 810 -17.00 -36.10 7.70
CA GLY A 810 -18.08 -36.15 6.69
C GLY A 810 -18.53 -34.78 6.16
N HIS A 811 -18.01 -33.67 6.68
CA HIS A 811 -18.35 -32.30 6.27
C HIS A 811 -17.08 -31.41 6.17
N PRO A 812 -17.11 -30.32 5.37
CA PRO A 812 -15.99 -29.39 5.28
C PRO A 812 -15.73 -28.70 6.64
N ILE A 813 -14.46 -28.66 7.08
CA ILE A 813 -14.09 -28.06 8.38
C ILE A 813 -14.01 -26.51 8.31
N GLY A 814 -14.36 -25.93 7.16
CA GLY A 814 -14.17 -24.52 6.80
C GLY A 814 -14.92 -23.45 7.62
N ALA A 815 -15.59 -23.80 8.72
CA ALA A 815 -16.22 -22.82 9.63
C ALA A 815 -16.32 -23.26 11.10
N ASN A 816 -15.99 -24.50 11.44
CA ASN A 816 -16.25 -25.07 12.77
C ASN A 816 -14.95 -25.55 13.42
N VAL A 817 -14.74 -25.13 14.66
CA VAL A 817 -13.70 -25.67 15.54
C VAL A 817 -13.92 -27.17 15.69
N THR A 818 -12.93 -27.97 15.31
CA THR A 818 -12.98 -29.43 15.51
C THR A 818 -12.15 -29.76 16.74
N THR A 819 -12.80 -30.29 17.76
CA THR A 819 -12.14 -30.65 19.00
C THR A 819 -11.78 -32.12 18.99
N MET A 820 -10.54 -32.43 19.35
CA MET A 820 -10.03 -33.78 19.56
C MET A 820 -9.95 -34.07 21.06
N LYS A 821 -10.53 -35.19 21.51
CA LYS A 821 -10.45 -35.66 22.90
C LYS A 821 -10.20 -37.14 22.96
N VAL A 822 -9.61 -37.59 24.05
CA VAL A 822 -9.64 -39.00 24.43
C VAL A 822 -11.04 -39.33 24.91
N CYS A 823 -11.61 -40.42 24.40
CA CYS A 823 -12.89 -40.96 24.85
C CYS A 823 -12.74 -42.46 25.07
N ASN A 824 -13.53 -43.03 25.96
CA ASN A 824 -13.63 -44.49 26.03
C ASN A 824 -14.40 -44.98 24.81
N ASP A 825 -14.10 -46.19 24.33
CA ASP A 825 -14.95 -46.84 23.32
C ASP A 825 -16.41 -46.85 23.85
N PRO A 826 -17.39 -46.49 23.00
CA PRO A 826 -18.60 -45.76 23.40
C PRO A 826 -19.47 -46.42 24.47
#